data_AF-A0AAP0BFR2-F1
#
_entry.id   AF-A0AAP0BFR2-F1
#
_cell.length_a   1.000
_cell.length_b   1.000
_cell.length_c   1.000
_cell.angle_alpha   90.00
_cell.angle_beta   90.00
_cell.angle_gamma   90.00
#
_symmetry.space_group_name_H-M   'P 1'
#
loop_
_entity.id
_entity.type
_entity.pdbx_description
1 polymer ?
#
loop_
_entity_poly.entity_id
_entity_poly.type
_entity_poly.pdbx_seq_one_letter_code
_entity_poly.pdbx_strand_id
1 'polypeptide(L)'
;MAGNDWINSYLEAILDAGPAIDASKSSLLLRERGRFSPTRYFVEEVITGFDETDLYKSWLRAAATRSPQERNTRLENMCWRIWNLARKKKQIEGEEAQRLSKRRLERERGRRDATADMSEDLSEGEKADHVGDLSSHGDSTRGRIPRISSIDALDSWASQLKDKKLYIVLISIHGLIRGENMELGRDSDTGGQVKYVVELARALGAMPGVYRVDLLTRQISAPDVDWSYGEPTEMLTSRHSENFHEMGESSGAYIVRIPFGPRDKYIPKELLWPYIQEFVDGALNYIMQMSKVLGEQIGWGQPIWPAAIHGHYADAGDSAALLSGALNVPMVFTGHSLGKDKLEQLLKQGRMTRDEINATYKINRRIEAEELALDASEIIITSTRQEIVEQWCLYNGFDVILERKLRARIKRGVSCYGRFMPRMVVIPPGMEFHNIVVHDGDIDGDVDGNEENAASHDPLIWAEIMRFFTNPRKPMILALARPDPKKNILTLVKAFGEYRPLRELANLTLIMGNRDAIDEMSGTSASVLTSVLKLIDKYDLYGQVAYPKHHKQSEVADIYGLAAKTKGVFVNPAFIEPFGLTLIEAAAHGLPIVATKNGGPVDIIRVLDNGLLIDPHDQDSITDALYKLVSDKQLWARCRQNGLNNIHLFSWPEHCKTYLSRIASCRTRHPQWKKSEDVIENSDSDSPGNSLRDIQDISLNLKLSMEGNKSEESGNLDSLDSEESIADRKNKLEKAVLKLSKGVGNVTQKAGAGEKPDQSSNTTKLPALRRRKHIFVIAVDFDTELDLVEIVHKIFRAVDKDRMAGNIGFVISTTLTILEIYSLLVAGGIAATDFDAFICNSGSDLYYPFSNSEEYLNSSDLPFELDSDYHSQIEYRWGGEGLRRTLVRWAGSIISVNGANEEHAVIEDEERSSTYCHAFKVKNTELVPPAKELRKLLRIQALRCHVIYSYDCTKLHVIPVLASRSQALRYLHVRWGTELSNLVVFIGESGDTDYDGLLGGIHKTVILRGVCDAPKPLISIRNYALEDVVAFDSPNIVKTEHDCSSSEIFAALQKLSLLKD
;
A
#
# COMPACT_ATOMS: atom_id res chain seq x y z
N MET A 1 -5.71 -81.13 27.40
CA MET A 1 -6.47 -79.98 27.94
C MET A 1 -5.78 -79.48 29.21
N ALA A 2 -5.00 -78.40 29.06
CA ALA A 2 -4.70 -77.37 30.05
C ALA A 2 -4.24 -76.18 29.19
N GLY A 3 -5.05 -75.13 29.16
CA GLY A 3 -5.08 -74.12 28.11
C GLY A 3 -3.84 -73.24 28.05
N ASN A 4 -3.37 -73.01 26.83
CA ASN A 4 -2.60 -71.80 26.47
C ASN A 4 -3.57 -70.64 26.19
N ASP A 5 -4.64 -70.51 26.98
CA ASP A 5 -5.67 -69.48 26.79
C ASP A 5 -5.07 -68.07 26.93
N TRP A 6 -3.99 -67.94 27.73
CA TRP A 6 -3.23 -66.70 27.84
C TRP A 6 -2.49 -66.33 26.55
N ILE A 7 -1.95 -67.29 25.78
CA ILE A 7 -1.30 -67.02 24.48
C ILE A 7 -2.32 -66.51 23.48
N ASN A 8 -3.52 -67.10 23.46
CA ASN A 8 -4.61 -66.64 22.60
C ASN A 8 -5.08 -65.22 23.00
N SER A 9 -5.15 -64.91 24.29
CA SER A 9 -5.52 -63.58 24.78
C SER A 9 -4.47 -62.51 24.44
N TYR A 10 -3.18 -62.83 24.52
CA TYR A 10 -2.11 -61.93 24.04
C TYR A 10 -2.09 -61.80 22.52
N LEU A 11 -2.36 -62.89 21.77
CA LEU A 11 -2.47 -62.86 20.31
C LEU A 11 -3.64 -61.97 19.85
N GLU A 12 -4.81 -62.08 20.47
CA GLU A 12 -5.95 -61.21 20.21
C GLU A 12 -5.60 -59.75 20.53
N ALA A 13 -4.95 -59.48 21.66
CA ALA A 13 -4.52 -58.12 22.03
C ALA A 13 -3.46 -57.54 21.07
N ILE A 14 -2.59 -58.37 20.50
CA ILE A 14 -1.60 -57.98 19.49
C ILE A 14 -2.27 -57.73 18.13
N LEU A 15 -3.24 -58.55 17.74
CA LEU A 15 -4.01 -58.37 16.51
C LEU A 15 -4.90 -57.11 16.56
N ASP A 16 -5.52 -56.81 17.70
CA ASP A 16 -6.27 -55.55 17.93
C ASP A 16 -5.36 -54.31 17.94
N ALA A 17 -4.10 -54.47 18.34
CA ALA A 17 -3.09 -53.41 18.36
C ALA A 17 -2.28 -53.29 17.05
N GLY A 18 -2.36 -54.27 16.14
CA GLY A 18 -1.62 -54.33 14.88
C GLY A 18 -2.24 -53.49 13.75
N PRO A 19 -1.53 -53.32 12.62
CA PRO A 19 -2.06 -52.62 11.46
C PRO A 19 -3.27 -53.38 10.91
N ALA A 20 -4.26 -52.66 10.37
CA ALA A 20 -5.43 -53.27 9.74
C ALA A 20 -5.03 -54.12 8.53
N ILE A 21 -4.70 -55.38 8.77
CA ILE A 21 -4.62 -56.40 7.74
C ILE A 21 -6.07 -56.63 7.30
N ASP A 22 -6.37 -56.20 6.06
CA ASP A 22 -7.65 -56.34 5.34
C ASP A 22 -8.79 -56.98 6.16
N ALA A 23 -9.66 -56.13 6.70
CA ALA A 23 -10.84 -56.53 7.48
C ALA A 23 -11.81 -57.46 6.72
N SER A 24 -11.56 -57.75 5.44
CA SER A 24 -12.30 -58.71 4.62
C SER A 24 -11.85 -60.17 4.80
N LYS A 25 -10.76 -60.47 5.53
CA LYS A 25 -10.22 -61.85 5.62
C LYS A 25 -10.00 -62.45 7.00
N SER A 26 -10.05 -61.71 8.11
CA SER A 26 -9.33 -62.14 9.32
C SER A 26 -10.12 -62.67 10.52
N SER A 27 -11.46 -62.58 10.61
CA SER A 27 -12.16 -63.08 11.83
C SER A 27 -13.01 -64.34 11.65
N LEU A 28 -13.53 -64.63 10.44
CA LEU A 28 -14.42 -65.79 10.22
C LEU A 28 -13.75 -66.99 9.55
N LEU A 29 -12.66 -66.82 8.79
CA LEU A 29 -12.03 -67.92 8.03
C LEU A 29 -11.02 -68.76 8.83
N LEU A 30 -10.58 -68.30 10.00
CA LEU A 30 -9.56 -68.99 10.81
C LEU A 30 -10.12 -70.06 11.75
N ARG A 31 -11.44 -70.10 11.99
CA ARG A 31 -12.08 -71.14 12.81
C ARG A 31 -12.53 -72.38 12.02
N GLU A 32 -12.72 -72.29 10.71
CA GLU A 32 -13.35 -73.37 9.92
C GLU A 32 -12.39 -74.36 9.23
N ARG A 33 -11.07 -74.13 9.22
CA ARG A 33 -10.11 -75.14 8.75
C ARG A 33 -9.34 -75.71 9.93
N GLY A 34 -9.65 -76.96 10.30
CA GLY A 34 -9.16 -77.71 11.47
C GLY A 34 -7.65 -78.00 11.56
N ARG A 35 -6.78 -77.09 11.13
CA ARG A 35 -5.32 -77.14 11.30
C ARG A 35 -4.70 -75.76 11.54
N PHE A 36 -5.34 -74.88 12.31
CA PHE A 36 -4.69 -73.67 12.80
C PHE A 36 -3.81 -74.00 14.02
N SER A 37 -2.50 -73.72 13.91
CA SER A 37 -1.56 -73.77 15.04
C SER A 37 -1.23 -72.33 15.44
N PRO A 38 -1.77 -71.82 16.57
CA PRO A 38 -1.52 -70.46 17.05
C PRO A 38 -0.01 -70.18 17.21
N THR A 39 0.74 -71.20 17.61
CA THR A 39 2.20 -71.11 17.80
C THR A 39 2.94 -70.93 16.49
N ARG A 40 2.45 -71.51 15.37
CA ARG A 40 3.10 -71.37 14.08
C ARG A 40 2.83 -69.99 13.46
N TYR A 41 1.59 -69.52 13.55
CA TYR A 41 1.22 -68.16 13.11
C TYR A 41 1.99 -67.07 13.87
N PHE A 42 2.07 -67.20 15.20
CA PHE A 42 2.83 -66.27 16.03
C PHE A 42 4.33 -66.20 15.67
N VAL A 43 4.93 -67.32 15.25
CA VAL A 43 6.36 -67.35 14.88
C VAL A 43 6.61 -66.87 13.46
N GLU A 44 5.78 -67.28 12.50
CA GLU A 44 6.01 -67.00 11.08
C GLU A 44 5.52 -65.61 10.63
N GLU A 45 4.50 -65.04 11.28
CA GLU A 45 3.90 -63.74 10.90
C GLU A 45 4.16 -62.63 11.92
N VAL A 46 4.06 -62.92 13.23
CA VAL A 46 4.20 -61.88 14.27
C VAL A 46 5.67 -61.61 14.60
N ILE A 47 6.54 -62.62 14.75
CA ILE A 47 7.95 -62.35 15.06
C ILE A 47 8.71 -61.77 13.85
N THR A 48 8.38 -62.22 12.64
CA THR A 48 9.00 -61.75 11.39
C THR A 48 8.56 -60.33 11.02
N GLY A 49 7.32 -59.94 11.34
CA GLY A 49 6.76 -58.63 11.01
C GLY A 49 7.31 -57.44 11.83
N PHE A 50 8.01 -57.69 12.94
CA PHE A 50 8.55 -56.64 13.83
C PHE A 50 10.08 -56.43 13.71
N ASP A 51 10.77 -57.16 12.81
CA ASP A 51 12.20 -57.04 12.43
C ASP A 51 13.19 -56.61 13.54
N GLU A 52 13.07 -57.21 14.73
CA GLU A 52 14.05 -57.05 15.81
C GLU A 52 14.83 -58.36 16.00
N THR A 53 16.13 -58.33 15.70
CA THR A 53 17.04 -59.48 15.88
C THR A 53 17.04 -60.05 17.31
N ASP A 54 16.68 -59.25 18.31
CA ASP A 54 16.63 -59.67 19.72
C ASP A 54 15.33 -60.41 20.10
N LEU A 55 14.21 -60.16 19.42
CA LEU A 55 12.97 -60.94 19.58
C LEU A 55 13.15 -62.37 19.08
N TYR A 56 13.78 -62.53 17.90
CA TYR A 56 14.10 -63.83 17.32
C TYR A 56 15.08 -64.64 18.20
N LYS A 57 16.13 -64.00 18.74
CA LYS A 57 17.04 -64.63 19.71
C LYS A 57 16.31 -65.04 21.00
N SER A 58 15.39 -64.22 21.48
CA SER A 58 14.60 -64.51 22.68
C SER A 58 13.67 -65.72 22.47
N TRP A 59 13.07 -65.83 21.28
CA TRP A 59 12.29 -67.00 20.89
C TRP A 59 13.12 -68.28 20.82
N LEU A 60 14.29 -68.24 20.16
CA LEU A 60 15.20 -69.40 20.10
C LEU A 60 15.60 -69.89 21.51
N ARG A 61 15.87 -68.94 22.43
CA ARG A 61 16.20 -69.25 23.83
C ARG A 61 15.02 -69.84 24.59
N ALA A 62 13.79 -69.41 24.33
CA ALA A 62 12.59 -69.97 24.94
C ALA A 62 12.25 -71.37 24.38
N ALA A 63 12.45 -71.58 23.08
CA ALA A 63 12.24 -72.86 22.41
C ALA A 63 13.21 -73.95 22.90
N ALA A 64 14.44 -73.58 23.25
CA ALA A 64 15.46 -74.48 23.78
C ALA A 64 15.30 -74.81 25.29
N THR A 65 14.41 -74.14 26.02
CA THR A 65 14.22 -74.36 27.46
C THR A 65 13.44 -75.65 27.72
N ARG A 66 14.02 -76.59 28.48
CA ARG A 66 13.41 -77.90 28.79
C ARG A 66 12.37 -77.85 29.91
N SER A 67 12.47 -76.88 30.83
CA SER A 67 11.49 -76.68 31.90
C SER A 67 10.20 -76.03 31.35
N PRO A 68 9.02 -76.68 31.49
CA PRO A 68 7.76 -76.13 30.98
C PRO A 68 7.37 -74.79 31.64
N GLN A 69 7.66 -74.63 32.93
CA GLN A 69 7.33 -73.42 33.68
C GLN A 69 8.18 -72.23 33.23
N GLU A 70 9.51 -72.39 33.16
CA GLU A 70 10.41 -71.32 32.71
C GLU A 70 10.20 -70.95 31.24
N ARG A 71 9.86 -71.94 30.40
CA ARG A 71 9.52 -71.71 28.99
C ARG A 71 8.28 -70.83 28.86
N ASN A 72 7.24 -71.10 29.65
CA ASN A 72 6.00 -70.29 29.63
C ASN A 72 6.27 -68.85 30.07
N THR A 73 7.02 -68.64 31.16
CA THR A 73 7.36 -67.29 31.64
C THR A 73 8.16 -66.49 30.61
N ARG A 74 9.08 -67.14 29.87
CA ARG A 74 9.85 -66.48 28.80
C ARG A 74 8.98 -66.12 27.60
N LEU A 75 8.05 -66.99 27.22
CA LEU A 75 7.09 -66.70 26.14
C LEU A 75 6.14 -65.57 26.53
N GLU A 76 5.68 -65.51 27.78
CA GLU A 76 4.80 -64.45 28.29
C GLU A 76 5.49 -63.08 28.27
N ASN A 77 6.73 -63.00 28.76
CA ASN A 77 7.53 -61.77 28.69
C ASN A 77 7.77 -61.29 27.25
N MET A 78 7.90 -62.23 26.31
CA MET A 78 8.08 -61.93 24.89
C MET A 78 6.78 -61.42 24.25
N CYS A 79 5.64 -62.06 24.52
CA CYS A 79 4.31 -61.58 24.10
C CYS A 79 4.03 -60.17 24.62
N TRP A 80 4.35 -59.91 25.89
CA TRP A 80 4.17 -58.58 26.48
C TRP A 80 5.03 -57.51 25.79
N ARG A 81 6.29 -57.83 25.45
CA ARG A 81 7.17 -56.93 24.68
C ARG A 81 6.61 -56.61 23.29
N ILE A 82 6.16 -57.63 22.55
CA ILE A 82 5.58 -57.46 21.22
C ILE A 82 4.31 -56.61 21.30
N TRP A 83 3.44 -56.87 22.27
CA TRP A 83 2.24 -56.08 22.49
C TRP A 83 2.55 -54.61 22.79
N ASN A 84 3.55 -54.35 23.63
CA ASN A 84 3.94 -52.98 23.98
C ASN A 84 4.57 -52.23 22.78
N LEU A 85 5.33 -52.92 21.93
CA LEU A 85 5.85 -52.38 20.67
C LEU A 85 4.74 -52.07 19.66
N ALA A 86 3.78 -52.99 19.46
CA ALA A 86 2.62 -52.79 18.60
C ALA A 86 1.78 -51.58 19.06
N ARG A 87 1.52 -51.48 20.37
CA ARG A 87 0.80 -50.35 20.97
C ARG A 87 1.52 -49.02 20.75
N LYS A 88 2.85 -49.00 20.93
CA LYS A 88 3.67 -47.79 20.73
C LYS A 88 3.69 -47.36 19.26
N LYS A 89 3.76 -48.31 18.33
CA LYS A 89 3.66 -48.04 16.88
C LYS A 89 2.31 -47.43 16.50
N LYS A 90 1.21 -48.00 16.98
CA LYS A 90 -0.16 -47.47 16.75
C LYS A 90 -0.37 -46.07 17.35
N GLN A 91 0.25 -45.80 18.51
CA GLN A 91 0.22 -44.47 19.11
C GLN A 91 0.93 -43.43 18.23
N ILE A 92 2.11 -43.76 17.70
CA ILE A 92 2.86 -42.89 16.78
C ILE A 92 2.07 -42.65 15.48
N GLU A 93 1.51 -43.70 14.88
CA GLU A 93 0.67 -43.60 13.68
C GLU A 93 -0.57 -42.71 13.92
N GLY A 94 -1.20 -42.82 15.10
CA GLY A 94 -2.33 -41.98 15.50
C GLY A 94 -1.96 -40.51 15.71
N GLU A 95 -0.81 -40.24 16.33
CA GLU A 95 -0.27 -38.89 16.50
C GLU A 95 0.11 -38.25 15.15
N GLU A 96 0.68 -39.02 14.21
CA GLU A 96 0.98 -38.56 12.85
C GLU A 96 -0.28 -38.26 12.04
N ALA A 97 -1.31 -39.12 12.12
CA ALA A 97 -2.60 -38.90 11.47
C ALA A 97 -3.31 -37.64 12.00
N GLN A 98 -3.28 -37.41 13.33
CA GLN A 98 -3.80 -36.18 13.92
C GLN A 98 -3.01 -34.94 13.47
N ARG A 99 -1.67 -35.02 13.41
CA ARG A 99 -0.83 -33.92 12.90
C ARG A 99 -1.11 -33.61 11.43
N LEU A 100 -1.31 -34.63 10.60
CA LEU A 100 -1.67 -34.48 9.18
C LEU A 100 -3.06 -33.85 9.01
N SER A 101 -4.05 -34.29 9.79
CA SER A 101 -5.41 -33.72 9.83
C SER A 101 -5.39 -32.24 10.24
N LYS A 102 -4.67 -31.91 11.32
CA LYS A 102 -4.53 -30.53 11.80
C LYS A 102 -3.84 -29.65 10.75
N ARG A 103 -2.75 -30.12 10.13
CA ARG A 103 -2.07 -29.41 9.03
C ARG A 103 -2.97 -29.20 7.82
N ARG A 104 -3.83 -30.18 7.48
CA ARG A 104 -4.80 -30.04 6.39
C ARG A 104 -5.85 -28.98 6.72
N LEU A 105 -6.39 -28.98 7.94
CA LEU A 105 -7.34 -27.97 8.41
C LEU A 105 -6.71 -26.57 8.43
N GLU A 106 -5.46 -26.45 8.90
CA GLU A 106 -4.69 -25.20 8.89
C GLU A 106 -4.40 -24.70 7.46
N ARG A 107 -4.09 -25.61 6.52
CA ARG A 107 -3.94 -25.27 5.10
C ARG A 107 -5.26 -24.85 4.47
N GLU A 108 -6.34 -25.57 4.73
CA GLU A 108 -7.67 -25.21 4.21
C GLU A 108 -8.18 -23.89 4.80
N ARG A 109 -7.93 -23.62 6.09
CA ARG A 109 -8.21 -22.33 6.73
C ARG A 109 -7.32 -21.23 6.16
N GLY A 110 -6.01 -21.45 6.04
CA GLY A 110 -5.08 -20.49 5.45
C GLY A 110 -5.40 -20.18 3.99
N ARG A 111 -5.91 -21.15 3.24
CA ARG A 111 -6.47 -20.96 1.89
C ARG A 111 -7.73 -20.12 1.96
N ARG A 112 -8.71 -20.45 2.82
CA ARG A 112 -9.92 -19.62 2.99
C ARG A 112 -9.60 -18.20 3.39
N ASP A 113 -8.63 -17.99 4.28
CA ASP A 113 -8.21 -16.66 4.73
C ASP A 113 -7.43 -15.91 3.64
N ALA A 114 -6.59 -16.60 2.84
CA ALA A 114 -5.88 -15.98 1.71
C ALA A 114 -6.81 -15.68 0.54
N THR A 115 -7.70 -16.62 0.21
CA THR A 115 -8.76 -16.40 -0.77
C THR A 115 -9.70 -15.32 -0.28
N ALA A 116 -10.08 -15.27 1.01
CA ALA A 116 -10.88 -14.20 1.59
C ALA A 116 -10.14 -12.84 1.58
N ASP A 117 -8.86 -12.77 1.96
CA ASP A 117 -8.08 -11.53 1.80
C ASP A 117 -8.07 -11.04 0.32
N MET A 118 -8.11 -11.98 -0.63
CA MET A 118 -8.20 -11.72 -2.09
C MET A 118 -9.65 -11.53 -2.61
N SER A 119 -10.67 -12.08 -1.96
CA SER A 119 -12.05 -12.25 -2.46
C SER A 119 -13.13 -11.70 -1.51
N GLU A 120 -12.77 -11.04 -0.40
CA GLU A 120 -13.69 -10.65 0.68
C GLU A 120 -14.86 -9.78 0.24
N ASP A 121 -14.82 -9.16 -0.94
CA ASP A 121 -15.83 -8.16 -1.31
C ASP A 121 -16.71 -8.57 -2.53
N LEU A 122 -16.54 -9.76 -3.13
CA LEU A 122 -17.42 -10.21 -4.24
C LEU A 122 -18.79 -10.76 -3.76
N SER A 123 -18.93 -11.12 -2.49
CA SER A 123 -20.22 -11.58 -1.92
C SER A 123 -20.96 -10.50 -1.12
N GLU A 124 -20.37 -9.31 -0.98
CA GLU A 124 -20.93 -8.23 -0.16
C GLU A 124 -21.83 -7.27 -0.95
N GLY A 125 -22.08 -7.55 -2.24
CA GLY A 125 -23.04 -6.83 -3.09
C GLY A 125 -24.45 -7.44 -3.17
N GLU A 126 -24.70 -8.63 -2.61
CA GLU A 126 -25.98 -9.35 -2.78
C GLU A 126 -26.79 -9.54 -1.48
N LYS A 127 -26.51 -8.77 -0.42
CA LYS A 127 -27.34 -8.79 0.80
C LYS A 127 -27.95 -7.43 1.10
N ALA A 128 -28.71 -6.93 0.14
CA ALA A 128 -29.85 -6.05 0.41
C ALA A 128 -31.06 -6.65 -0.32
N ASP A 129 -32.12 -6.87 0.44
CA ASP A 129 -33.47 -7.29 0.04
C ASP A 129 -33.65 -8.67 -0.60
N HIS A 130 -34.07 -9.64 0.22
CA HIS A 130 -35.37 -10.31 0.06
C HIS A 130 -35.63 -11.21 1.27
N VAL A 131 -36.57 -10.79 2.12
CA VAL A 131 -37.28 -11.66 3.06
C VAL A 131 -38.40 -12.33 2.27
N GLY A 132 -38.34 -13.66 2.16
CA GLY A 132 -39.38 -14.49 1.56
C GLY A 132 -39.13 -15.96 1.85
N ASP A 133 -39.85 -16.50 2.84
CA ASP A 133 -40.02 -17.93 3.08
C ASP A 133 -40.33 -18.67 1.78
N LEU A 134 -39.73 -19.86 1.58
CA LEU A 134 -40.38 -21.03 1.01
C LEU A 134 -39.53 -22.30 1.19
N SER A 135 -40.26 -23.38 1.41
CA SER A 135 -39.89 -24.64 2.05
C SER A 135 -39.29 -25.71 1.13
N SER A 136 -38.55 -26.62 1.78
CA SER A 136 -38.37 -28.06 1.48
C SER A 136 -38.84 -28.62 0.13
N HIS A 137 -37.90 -29.18 -0.65
CA HIS A 137 -37.98 -30.55 -1.15
C HIS A 137 -36.59 -31.05 -1.57
N GLY A 138 -36.23 -32.24 -1.10
CA GLY A 138 -35.06 -32.95 -1.60
C GLY A 138 -35.42 -33.70 -2.87
N ASP A 139 -34.50 -33.73 -3.84
CA ASP A 139 -34.24 -34.96 -4.56
C ASP A 139 -32.82 -34.98 -5.16
N SER A 140 -32.25 -36.17 -5.16
CA SER A 140 -30.88 -36.47 -5.58
C SER A 140 -30.83 -36.83 -7.06
N THR A 141 -30.10 -36.05 -7.86
CA THR A 141 -29.57 -36.55 -9.15
C THR A 141 -28.20 -35.94 -9.44
N ARG A 142 -27.21 -36.83 -9.59
CA ARG A 142 -25.87 -36.56 -10.13
C ARG A 142 -25.98 -35.83 -11.47
N GLY A 143 -25.72 -34.52 -11.47
CA GLY A 143 -25.48 -33.71 -12.66
C GLY A 143 -24.06 -33.16 -12.61
N ARG A 144 -23.31 -33.28 -13.71
CA ARG A 144 -22.02 -32.61 -13.91
C ARG A 144 -22.17 -31.12 -13.56
N ILE A 145 -21.43 -30.67 -12.55
CA ILE A 145 -21.34 -29.26 -12.20
C ILE A 145 -20.73 -28.54 -13.42
N PRO A 146 -21.41 -27.54 -14.02
CA PRO A 146 -20.83 -26.71 -15.06
C PRO A 146 -19.64 -25.96 -14.48
N ARG A 147 -18.55 -25.86 -15.26
CA ARG A 147 -17.40 -25.01 -14.93
C ARG A 147 -17.90 -23.57 -14.75
N ILE A 148 -17.91 -23.05 -13.53
CA ILE A 148 -17.96 -21.60 -13.31
C ILE A 148 -16.55 -21.11 -13.62
N SER A 149 -16.31 -20.74 -14.88
CA SER A 149 -15.06 -20.11 -15.29
C SER A 149 -15.08 -18.65 -14.83
N SER A 150 -13.90 -18.09 -14.58
CA SER A 150 -13.69 -16.67 -14.25
C SER A 150 -14.30 -15.70 -15.26
N ILE A 151 -14.72 -16.17 -16.44
CA ILE A 151 -15.37 -15.41 -17.53
C ILE A 151 -16.78 -14.95 -17.14
N ASP A 152 -17.62 -15.77 -16.52
CA ASP A 152 -19.00 -15.38 -16.19
C ASP A 152 -19.06 -14.28 -15.11
N ALA A 153 -18.12 -14.34 -14.16
CA ALA A 153 -17.92 -13.27 -13.18
C ALA A 153 -17.28 -12.02 -13.80
N LEU A 154 -16.46 -12.19 -14.85
CA LEU A 154 -15.89 -11.10 -15.63
C LEU A 154 -16.98 -10.37 -16.41
N ASP A 155 -17.93 -11.08 -17.00
CA ASP A 155 -19.01 -10.49 -17.78
C ASP A 155 -20.00 -9.73 -16.90
N SER A 156 -20.36 -10.25 -15.73
CA SER A 156 -21.22 -9.53 -14.77
C SER A 156 -20.53 -8.26 -14.21
N TRP A 157 -19.26 -8.36 -13.81
CA TRP A 157 -18.47 -7.24 -13.30
C TRP A 157 -18.13 -6.20 -14.40
N ALA A 158 -17.75 -6.66 -15.59
CA ALA A 158 -17.53 -5.81 -16.75
C ALA A 158 -18.82 -5.11 -17.16
N SER A 159 -19.98 -5.75 -17.05
CA SER A 159 -21.27 -5.10 -17.35
C SER A 159 -21.58 -3.96 -16.38
N GLN A 160 -21.23 -4.08 -15.09
CA GLN A 160 -21.42 -3.00 -14.10
C GLN A 160 -20.43 -1.83 -14.25
N LEU A 161 -19.24 -2.06 -14.80
CA LEU A 161 -18.20 -1.04 -14.96
C LEU A 161 -18.07 -0.49 -16.37
N LYS A 162 -18.58 -1.18 -17.39
CA LYS A 162 -18.56 -0.75 -18.81
C LYS A 162 -19.11 0.68 -18.98
N ASP A 163 -20.11 1.04 -18.20
CA ASP A 163 -20.74 2.37 -18.26
C ASP A 163 -19.95 3.48 -17.54
N LYS A 164 -18.98 3.14 -16.66
CA LYS A 164 -18.31 4.13 -15.80
C LYS A 164 -17.17 4.89 -16.46
N LYS A 165 -16.64 4.43 -17.61
CA LYS A 165 -15.58 5.08 -18.41
C LYS A 165 -14.48 5.75 -17.57
N LEU A 166 -13.77 4.96 -16.76
CA LEU A 166 -12.85 5.44 -15.75
C LEU A 166 -11.59 6.11 -16.34
N TYR A 167 -11.17 7.22 -15.73
CA TYR A 167 -9.86 7.83 -15.94
C TYR A 167 -8.95 7.51 -14.75
N ILE A 168 -7.76 6.93 -14.98
CA ILE A 168 -6.82 6.54 -13.93
C ILE A 168 -5.46 7.20 -14.17
N VAL A 169 -4.86 7.75 -13.12
CA VAL A 169 -3.53 8.35 -13.17
C VAL A 169 -2.57 7.54 -12.32
N LEU A 170 -1.49 7.05 -12.93
CA LEU A 170 -0.36 6.41 -12.27
C LEU A 170 0.81 7.39 -12.25
N ILE A 171 1.63 7.38 -11.19
CA ILE A 171 2.80 8.25 -11.06
C ILE A 171 4.02 7.40 -10.75
N SER A 172 5.07 7.55 -11.56
CA SER A 172 6.41 6.98 -11.31
C SER A 172 7.46 7.94 -11.87
N ILE A 173 8.22 8.59 -10.98
CA ILE A 173 9.01 9.77 -11.35
C ILE A 173 10.46 9.40 -11.69
N HIS A 174 11.14 8.69 -10.80
CA HIS A 174 12.52 8.29 -11.03
C HIS A 174 12.68 7.13 -12.03
N GLY A 175 13.92 6.95 -12.49
CA GLY A 175 14.30 5.93 -13.47
C GLY A 175 13.98 6.34 -14.90
N LEU A 176 14.37 5.49 -15.85
CA LEU A 176 14.12 5.67 -17.27
C LEU A 176 12.87 4.88 -17.71
N ILE A 177 11.75 5.59 -17.93
CA ILE A 177 10.45 4.99 -18.24
C ILE A 177 10.09 5.16 -19.72
N ARG A 178 9.96 4.04 -20.43
CA ARG A 178 9.47 3.92 -21.81
C ARG A 178 8.69 2.62 -22.01
N GLY A 179 7.81 2.57 -22.98
CA GLY A 179 6.89 1.45 -23.22
C GLY A 179 7.55 0.21 -23.81
N GLU A 180 8.53 0.40 -24.69
CA GLU A 180 9.27 -0.69 -25.34
C GLU A 180 10.79 -0.54 -25.17
N ASN A 181 11.51 -1.66 -25.23
CA ASN A 181 12.97 -1.71 -25.08
C ASN A 181 13.51 -1.10 -23.77
N MET A 182 12.77 -1.16 -22.65
CA MET A 182 13.19 -0.61 -21.36
C MET A 182 14.65 -0.96 -21.01
N GLU A 183 15.42 0.03 -20.54
CA GLU A 183 16.83 -0.13 -20.14
C GLU A 183 16.97 -0.76 -18.74
N LEU A 184 16.30 -1.89 -18.53
CA LEU A 184 16.25 -2.58 -17.23
C LEU A 184 17.65 -2.99 -16.77
N GLY A 185 18.02 -2.58 -15.57
CA GLY A 185 19.31 -2.88 -14.96
C GLY A 185 20.45 -1.96 -15.35
N ARG A 186 20.19 -0.85 -16.08
CA ARG A 186 21.18 0.20 -16.35
C ARG A 186 21.77 0.78 -15.05
N ASP A 187 20.91 1.05 -14.08
CA ASP A 187 21.26 1.64 -12.78
C ASP A 187 20.31 1.14 -11.66
N SER A 188 20.41 1.74 -10.47
CA SER A 188 19.57 1.39 -9.31
C SER A 188 18.13 1.91 -9.40
N ASP A 189 17.81 2.69 -10.43
CA ASP A 189 16.56 3.46 -10.54
C ASP A 189 15.69 2.84 -11.64
N THR A 190 16.31 2.20 -12.63
CA THR A 190 15.65 1.56 -13.77
C THR A 190 15.63 0.04 -13.60
N GLY A 191 14.61 -0.46 -12.91
CA GLY A 191 14.51 -1.88 -12.54
C GLY A 191 13.09 -2.45 -12.56
N GLY A 192 12.81 -3.39 -11.64
CA GLY A 192 11.53 -4.09 -11.57
C GLY A 192 10.32 -3.17 -11.37
N GLN A 193 10.49 -2.04 -10.68
CA GLN A 193 9.45 -1.02 -10.56
C GLN A 193 9.03 -0.46 -11.93
N VAL A 194 9.99 -0.06 -12.78
CA VAL A 194 9.71 0.50 -14.10
C VAL A 194 8.91 -0.50 -14.94
N LYS A 195 9.35 -1.76 -14.95
CA LYS A 195 8.62 -2.83 -15.63
C LYS A 195 7.20 -2.99 -15.08
N TYR A 196 7.05 -3.03 -13.76
CA TYR A 196 5.75 -3.18 -13.09
C TYR A 196 4.77 -2.07 -13.50
N VAL A 197 5.17 -0.80 -13.43
CA VAL A 197 4.24 0.32 -13.67
C VAL A 197 3.82 0.44 -15.13
N VAL A 198 4.73 0.13 -16.07
CA VAL A 198 4.43 0.12 -17.51
C VAL A 198 3.48 -1.03 -17.86
N GLU A 199 3.74 -2.24 -17.33
CA GLU A 199 2.86 -3.39 -17.55
C GLU A 199 1.49 -3.22 -16.88
N LEU A 200 1.44 -2.64 -15.67
CA LEU A 200 0.18 -2.27 -15.00
C LEU A 200 -0.61 -1.26 -15.83
N ALA A 201 0.04 -0.19 -16.32
CA ALA A 201 -0.63 0.82 -17.14
C ALA A 201 -1.25 0.20 -18.40
N ARG A 202 -0.48 -0.65 -19.10
CA ARG A 202 -0.94 -1.37 -20.29
C ARG A 202 -2.11 -2.30 -19.98
N ALA A 203 -2.03 -3.06 -18.88
CA ALA A 203 -3.08 -3.97 -18.48
C ALA A 203 -4.37 -3.24 -18.08
N LEU A 204 -4.28 -2.17 -17.28
CA LEU A 204 -5.43 -1.34 -16.91
C LEU A 204 -6.10 -0.71 -18.14
N GLY A 205 -5.31 -0.20 -19.09
CA GLY A 205 -5.85 0.39 -20.32
C GLY A 205 -6.60 -0.61 -21.23
N ALA A 206 -6.36 -1.91 -21.03
CA ALA A 206 -7.06 -2.99 -21.73
C ALA A 206 -8.29 -3.52 -20.96
N MET A 207 -8.53 -3.09 -19.72
CA MET A 207 -9.66 -3.57 -18.93
C MET A 207 -10.99 -2.93 -19.36
N PRO A 208 -12.10 -3.70 -19.41
CA PRO A 208 -13.43 -3.14 -19.60
C PRO A 208 -13.77 -2.08 -18.53
N GLY A 209 -14.38 -0.97 -18.97
CA GLY A 209 -14.79 0.12 -18.08
C GLY A 209 -13.69 1.14 -17.78
N VAL A 210 -12.42 0.87 -18.14
CA VAL A 210 -11.34 1.87 -18.10
C VAL A 210 -11.27 2.57 -19.46
N TYR A 211 -11.49 3.87 -19.47
CA TYR A 211 -11.42 4.67 -20.69
C TYR A 211 -9.99 5.12 -20.97
N ARG A 212 -9.25 5.59 -19.95
CA ARG A 212 -7.90 6.12 -20.13
C ARG A 212 -7.03 5.87 -18.92
N VAL A 213 -5.76 5.52 -19.16
CA VAL A 213 -4.72 5.44 -18.13
C VAL A 213 -3.55 6.34 -18.51
N ASP A 214 -3.17 7.27 -17.65
CA ASP A 214 -1.97 8.11 -17.82
C ASP A 214 -0.91 7.73 -16.79
N LEU A 215 0.27 7.31 -17.24
CA LEU A 215 1.46 7.09 -16.43
C LEU A 215 2.35 8.34 -16.50
N LEU A 216 2.29 9.17 -15.46
CA LEU A 216 3.06 10.41 -15.35
C LEU A 216 4.48 10.11 -14.88
N THR A 217 5.46 10.67 -15.59
CA THR A 217 6.89 10.53 -15.29
C THR A 217 7.68 11.79 -15.69
N ARG A 218 9.00 11.78 -15.52
CA ARG A 218 9.91 12.89 -15.85
C ARG A 218 10.23 12.94 -17.34
N GLN A 219 10.24 14.14 -17.93
CA GLN A 219 10.78 14.38 -19.26
C GLN A 219 12.30 14.59 -19.21
N ILE A 220 13.05 13.79 -19.98
CA ILE A 220 14.52 13.78 -19.95
C ILE A 220 15.04 13.96 -21.38
N SER A 221 15.80 15.02 -21.63
CA SER A 221 16.39 15.36 -22.93
C SER A 221 17.92 15.36 -22.86
N ALA A 222 18.49 14.47 -22.03
CA ALA A 222 19.91 14.36 -21.82
C ALA A 222 20.59 13.59 -22.98
N PRO A 223 21.81 13.99 -23.40
CA PRO A 223 22.48 13.37 -24.56
C PRO A 223 22.96 11.94 -24.31
N ASP A 224 23.01 11.49 -23.06
CA ASP A 224 23.48 10.17 -22.61
C ASP A 224 22.36 9.13 -22.43
N VAL A 225 21.12 9.52 -22.71
CA VAL A 225 19.94 8.64 -22.73
C VAL A 225 19.27 8.68 -24.10
N ASP A 226 18.38 7.72 -24.36
CA ASP A 226 17.63 7.67 -25.61
C ASP A 226 16.75 8.92 -25.80
N TRP A 227 16.70 9.44 -27.03
CA TRP A 227 15.95 10.66 -27.36
C TRP A 227 14.43 10.52 -27.10
N SER A 228 13.90 9.29 -27.10
CA SER A 228 12.49 8.98 -26.81
C SER A 228 12.06 9.39 -25.39
N TYR A 229 12.96 9.44 -24.41
CA TYR A 229 12.63 9.97 -23.07
C TYR A 229 12.33 11.48 -23.08
N GLY A 230 12.70 12.17 -24.16
CA GLY A 230 12.38 13.57 -24.40
C GLY A 230 10.98 13.77 -24.99
N GLU A 231 10.32 12.73 -25.50
CA GLU A 231 8.99 12.85 -26.08
C GLU A 231 7.94 13.06 -24.99
N PRO A 232 7.12 14.14 -25.05
CA PRO A 232 6.12 14.46 -24.03
C PRO A 232 5.09 13.35 -23.78
N THR A 233 4.77 12.55 -24.80
CA THR A 233 3.74 11.52 -24.70
C THR A 233 4.09 10.32 -25.56
N GLU A 234 3.88 9.12 -25.03
CA GLU A 234 4.07 7.85 -25.72
C GLU A 234 2.83 6.97 -25.47
N MET A 235 2.22 6.43 -26.51
CA MET A 235 1.08 5.51 -26.37
C MET A 235 1.59 4.08 -26.12
N LEU A 236 1.07 3.44 -25.09
CA LEU A 236 1.36 2.04 -24.79
C LEU A 236 0.46 1.15 -25.65
N THR A 237 1.01 0.60 -26.73
CA THR A 237 0.28 -0.36 -27.57
C THR A 237 -0.06 -1.62 -26.79
N SER A 238 -1.33 -2.05 -26.90
CA SER A 238 -1.75 -3.35 -26.38
C SER A 238 -1.07 -4.46 -27.20
N ARG A 239 -0.49 -5.45 -26.52
CA ARG A 239 0.16 -6.62 -27.17
C ARG A 239 -0.85 -7.61 -27.79
N HIS A 240 -2.15 -7.30 -27.73
CA HIS A 240 -3.24 -8.19 -28.12
C HIS A 240 -4.19 -7.54 -29.15
N SER A 241 -3.67 -7.06 -30.28
CA SER A 241 -4.51 -6.44 -31.33
C SER A 241 -5.30 -7.44 -32.19
N GLU A 242 -5.05 -8.75 -32.10
CA GLU A 242 -5.56 -9.70 -33.11
C GLU A 242 -6.83 -10.48 -32.72
N ASN A 243 -7.26 -10.50 -31.45
CA ASN A 243 -8.42 -11.34 -31.02
C ASN A 243 -9.48 -10.64 -30.16
N PHE A 244 -9.52 -9.30 -30.12
CA PHE A 244 -10.45 -8.55 -29.27
C PHE A 244 -11.42 -7.69 -30.07
N HIS A 245 -12.37 -8.32 -30.77
CA HIS A 245 -13.47 -7.63 -31.45
C HIS A 245 -14.67 -7.28 -30.53
N GLU A 246 -14.58 -7.53 -29.21
CA GLU A 246 -15.73 -7.36 -28.29
C GLU A 246 -15.49 -6.52 -27.00
N MET A 247 -14.37 -5.80 -26.86
CA MET A 247 -14.15 -4.95 -25.66
C MET A 247 -14.14 -3.45 -25.96
N GLY A 248 -15.24 -2.77 -25.61
CA GLY A 248 -15.36 -1.40 -25.06
C GLY A 248 -14.68 -0.20 -25.75
N GLU A 249 -15.26 0.99 -25.59
CA GLU A 249 -14.69 2.28 -26.00
C GLU A 249 -13.50 2.69 -25.10
N SER A 250 -12.33 2.04 -25.20
CA SER A 250 -11.11 2.48 -24.48
C SER A 250 -10.24 3.39 -25.36
N SER A 251 -9.72 4.48 -24.79
CA SER A 251 -8.70 5.36 -25.39
C SER A 251 -7.28 4.84 -25.17
N GLY A 252 -7.08 3.78 -24.38
CA GLY A 252 -5.80 3.13 -24.11
C GLY A 252 -4.99 3.74 -22.95
N ALA A 253 -3.71 3.36 -22.88
CA ALA A 253 -2.76 3.80 -21.86
C ALA A 253 -1.62 4.64 -22.47
N TYR A 254 -1.17 5.67 -21.75
CA TYR A 254 -0.15 6.62 -22.21
C TYR A 254 0.92 6.82 -21.14
N ILE A 255 2.18 6.90 -21.55
CA ILE A 255 3.24 7.53 -20.75
C ILE A 255 3.21 9.03 -21.05
N VAL A 256 3.16 9.85 -20.00
CA VAL A 256 3.12 11.30 -20.10
C VAL A 256 4.31 11.86 -19.32
N ARG A 257 5.17 12.60 -20.01
CA ARG A 257 6.43 13.08 -19.44
C ARG A 257 6.31 14.56 -19.09
N ILE A 258 6.29 14.86 -17.80
CA ILE A 258 6.20 16.22 -17.25
C ILE A 258 7.62 16.81 -17.17
N PRO A 259 7.88 18.01 -17.73
CA PRO A 259 9.16 18.69 -17.60
C PRO A 259 9.31 19.27 -16.19
N PHE A 260 10.40 18.90 -15.50
CA PHE A 260 10.79 19.53 -14.24
C PHE A 260 12.28 19.28 -13.94
N GLY A 261 12.89 20.20 -13.19
CA GLY A 261 14.34 20.25 -12.99
C GLY A 261 15.16 20.31 -14.29
N PRO A 262 16.49 20.13 -14.21
CA PRO A 262 17.39 20.17 -15.37
C PRO A 262 17.11 19.10 -16.44
N ARG A 263 16.49 19.48 -17.56
CA ARG A 263 16.07 18.54 -18.63
C ARG A 263 17.23 17.95 -19.43
N ASP A 264 18.34 18.66 -19.50
CA ASP A 264 19.56 18.27 -20.20
C ASP A 264 20.37 17.20 -19.45
N LYS A 265 19.89 16.77 -18.27
CA LYS A 265 20.59 15.82 -17.39
C LYS A 265 19.67 14.75 -16.82
N TYR A 266 20.17 13.51 -16.76
CA TYR A 266 19.58 12.47 -15.94
C TYR A 266 19.93 12.71 -14.45
N ILE A 267 18.92 12.61 -13.58
CA ILE A 267 19.06 12.89 -12.14
C ILE A 267 18.68 11.62 -11.37
N PRO A 268 19.58 11.05 -10.55
CA PRO A 268 19.27 9.92 -9.69
C PRO A 268 18.17 10.24 -8.67
N LYS A 269 17.40 9.24 -8.26
CA LYS A 269 16.25 9.40 -7.36
C LYS A 269 16.58 10.10 -6.04
N GLU A 270 17.78 9.91 -5.49
CA GLU A 270 18.23 10.56 -4.26
C GLU A 270 18.37 12.09 -4.39
N LEU A 271 18.49 12.61 -5.63
CA LEU A 271 18.68 14.04 -5.94
C LEU A 271 17.43 14.69 -6.57
N LEU A 272 16.32 13.96 -6.72
CA LEU A 272 15.08 14.48 -7.32
C LEU A 272 14.21 15.30 -6.35
N TRP A 273 14.38 15.09 -5.04
CA TRP A 273 13.56 15.74 -4.00
C TRP A 273 13.34 17.26 -4.15
N PRO A 274 14.36 18.06 -4.55
CA PRO A 274 14.21 19.52 -4.63
C PRO A 274 13.25 19.99 -5.73
N TYR A 275 12.92 19.11 -6.68
CA TYR A 275 12.10 19.44 -7.85
C TYR A 275 10.71 18.78 -7.81
N ILE A 276 10.34 18.11 -6.72
CA ILE A 276 9.05 17.41 -6.60
C ILE A 276 7.87 18.38 -6.69
N GLN A 277 7.98 19.60 -6.12
CA GLN A 277 6.91 20.59 -6.21
C GLN A 277 6.67 21.04 -7.66
N GLU A 278 7.73 21.20 -8.46
CA GLU A 278 7.61 21.52 -9.90
C GLU A 278 6.87 20.41 -10.65
N PHE A 279 7.18 19.14 -10.37
CA PHE A 279 6.47 18.00 -10.95
C PHE A 279 4.99 18.02 -10.56
N VAL A 280 4.65 18.23 -9.28
CA VAL A 280 3.27 18.28 -8.79
C VAL A 280 2.47 19.36 -9.51
N ASP A 281 3.01 20.56 -9.62
CA ASP A 281 2.32 21.68 -10.27
C ASP A 281 2.12 21.42 -11.78
N GLY A 282 3.13 20.84 -12.45
CA GLY A 282 3.05 20.47 -13.86
C GLY A 282 2.05 19.34 -14.13
N ALA A 283 2.05 18.32 -13.26
CA ALA A 283 1.10 17.21 -13.30
C ALA A 283 -0.33 17.68 -13.00
N LEU A 284 -0.51 18.60 -12.06
CA LEU A 284 -1.82 19.19 -11.74
C LEU A 284 -2.42 19.88 -12.97
N ASN A 285 -1.63 20.72 -13.64
CA ASN A 285 -2.04 21.39 -14.87
C ASN A 285 -2.40 20.39 -15.98
N TYR A 286 -1.58 19.35 -16.18
CA TYR A 286 -1.87 18.29 -17.15
C TYR A 286 -3.20 17.58 -16.85
N ILE A 287 -3.41 17.14 -15.60
CA ILE A 287 -4.64 16.44 -15.20
C ILE A 287 -5.87 17.34 -15.40
N MET A 288 -5.78 18.63 -15.06
CA MET A 288 -6.87 19.58 -15.28
C MET A 288 -7.21 19.76 -16.76
N GLN A 289 -6.20 19.84 -17.63
CA GLN A 289 -6.40 19.92 -19.08
C GLN A 289 -7.02 18.63 -19.62
N MET A 290 -6.47 17.47 -19.24
CA MET A 290 -7.00 16.17 -19.67
C MET A 290 -8.43 15.96 -19.17
N SER A 291 -8.75 16.36 -17.94
CA SER A 291 -10.10 16.23 -17.39
C SER A 291 -11.14 17.02 -18.21
N LYS A 292 -10.76 18.18 -18.75
CA LYS A 292 -11.61 18.96 -19.67
C LYS A 292 -11.78 18.26 -21.03
N VAL A 293 -10.66 17.79 -21.61
CA VAL A 293 -10.68 17.06 -22.90
C VAL A 293 -11.55 15.80 -22.80
N LEU A 294 -11.38 15.02 -21.74
CA LEU A 294 -12.22 13.85 -21.48
C LEU A 294 -13.67 14.24 -21.26
N GLY A 295 -13.92 15.37 -20.57
CA GLY A 295 -15.26 15.92 -20.39
C GLY A 295 -15.98 16.20 -21.71
N GLU A 296 -15.28 16.74 -22.71
CA GLU A 296 -15.82 16.97 -24.05
C GLU A 296 -16.05 15.65 -24.81
N GLN A 297 -15.16 14.67 -24.67
CA GLN A 297 -15.23 13.39 -25.38
C GLN A 297 -16.31 12.44 -24.83
N ILE A 298 -16.36 12.28 -23.50
CA ILE A 298 -17.16 11.26 -22.84
C ILE A 298 -17.95 11.77 -21.62
N GLY A 299 -17.72 13.00 -21.15
CA GLY A 299 -18.34 13.58 -19.94
C GLY A 299 -19.48 14.58 -20.20
N TRP A 300 -19.98 14.65 -21.44
CA TRP A 300 -21.09 15.53 -21.84
C TRP A 300 -20.83 17.02 -21.51
N GLY A 301 -19.57 17.44 -21.63
CA GLY A 301 -19.12 18.79 -21.33
C GLY A 301 -18.79 19.06 -19.86
N GLN A 302 -19.00 18.09 -18.95
CA GLN A 302 -18.50 18.16 -17.57
C GLN A 302 -17.11 17.56 -17.46
N PRO A 303 -16.18 18.15 -16.68
CA PRO A 303 -14.84 17.62 -16.53
C PRO A 303 -14.87 16.22 -15.90
N ILE A 304 -14.10 15.29 -16.47
CA ILE A 304 -13.92 13.95 -15.92
C ILE A 304 -12.62 13.91 -15.13
N TRP A 305 -12.76 13.86 -13.83
CA TRP A 305 -11.65 13.75 -12.90
C TRP A 305 -11.14 12.31 -12.81
N PRO A 306 -9.87 12.10 -12.44
CA PRO A 306 -9.36 10.76 -12.20
C PRO A 306 -10.18 10.05 -11.12
N ALA A 307 -10.49 8.77 -11.33
CA ALA A 307 -11.12 7.90 -10.34
C ALA A 307 -10.16 7.62 -9.16
N ALA A 308 -8.86 7.58 -9.44
CA ALA A 308 -7.81 7.50 -8.44
C ALA A 308 -6.48 8.03 -9.00
N ILE A 309 -5.61 8.49 -8.10
CA ILE A 309 -4.21 8.79 -8.36
C ILE A 309 -3.35 7.77 -7.62
N HIS A 310 -2.51 7.04 -8.34
CA HIS A 310 -1.70 5.94 -7.80
C HIS A 310 -0.21 6.27 -7.84
N GLY A 311 0.39 6.51 -6.68
CA GLY A 311 1.84 6.73 -6.54
C GLY A 311 2.63 5.43 -6.41
N HIS A 312 3.74 5.32 -7.14
CA HIS A 312 4.69 4.19 -7.08
C HIS A 312 6.07 4.64 -6.61
N TYR A 313 6.49 4.18 -5.42
CA TYR A 313 7.69 4.63 -4.69
C TYR A 313 7.54 6.00 -4.00
N ALA A 314 8.48 6.34 -3.12
CA ALA A 314 8.38 7.46 -2.19
C ALA A 314 8.21 8.84 -2.84
N ASP A 315 8.94 9.12 -3.92
CA ASP A 315 8.87 10.38 -4.69
C ASP A 315 7.49 10.59 -5.34
N ALA A 316 6.96 9.54 -5.97
CA ALA A 316 5.63 9.52 -6.52
C ALA A 316 4.54 9.51 -5.44
N GLY A 317 4.79 8.91 -4.28
CA GLY A 317 3.89 8.91 -3.13
C GLY A 317 3.66 10.31 -2.58
N ASP A 318 4.74 11.08 -2.40
CA ASP A 318 4.69 12.49 -2.02
C ASP A 318 3.86 13.30 -3.03
N SER A 319 4.19 13.12 -4.32
CA SER A 319 3.50 13.81 -5.41
C SER A 319 2.01 13.46 -5.50
N ALA A 320 1.68 12.16 -5.35
CA ALA A 320 0.31 11.68 -5.35
C ALA A 320 -0.49 12.19 -4.16
N ALA A 321 0.11 12.30 -2.97
CA ALA A 321 -0.54 12.89 -1.79
C ALA A 321 -0.90 14.36 -2.03
N LEU A 322 0.03 15.12 -2.62
CA LEU A 322 -0.21 16.54 -2.92
C LEU A 322 -1.28 16.73 -4.00
N LEU A 323 -1.23 15.95 -5.10
CA LEU A 323 -2.22 16.00 -6.18
C LEU A 323 -3.61 15.54 -5.72
N SER A 324 -3.68 14.46 -4.94
CA SER A 324 -4.90 13.94 -4.31
C SER A 324 -5.57 15.01 -3.44
N GLY A 325 -4.78 15.72 -2.63
CA GLY A 325 -5.28 16.83 -1.81
C GLY A 325 -5.81 17.98 -2.64
N ALA A 326 -5.09 18.42 -3.67
CA ALA A 326 -5.48 19.55 -4.52
C ALA A 326 -6.74 19.28 -5.36
N LEU A 327 -6.85 18.06 -5.91
CA LEU A 327 -7.96 17.63 -6.76
C LEU A 327 -9.11 16.99 -5.97
N ASN A 328 -8.94 16.79 -4.66
CA ASN A 328 -9.85 16.01 -3.83
C ASN A 328 -10.16 14.63 -4.43
N VAL A 329 -9.18 13.85 -4.86
CA VAL A 329 -9.37 12.54 -5.53
C VAL A 329 -8.83 11.40 -4.63
N PRO A 330 -9.38 10.17 -4.67
CA PRO A 330 -8.80 9.04 -3.96
C PRO A 330 -7.33 8.76 -4.31
N MET A 331 -6.50 8.58 -3.27
CA MET A 331 -5.10 8.20 -3.42
C MET A 331 -4.90 6.71 -3.18
N VAL A 332 -4.19 6.06 -4.10
CA VAL A 332 -3.67 4.70 -3.97
C VAL A 332 -2.14 4.76 -3.91
N PHE A 333 -1.51 3.89 -3.13
CA PHE A 333 -0.05 3.89 -3.01
C PHE A 333 0.56 2.49 -3.06
N THR A 334 1.71 2.37 -3.71
CA THR A 334 2.54 1.16 -3.70
C THR A 334 3.99 1.55 -3.39
N GLY A 335 4.53 1.01 -2.30
CA GLY A 335 5.87 1.37 -1.83
C GLY A 335 7.00 0.87 -2.73
N HIS A 336 6.91 -0.37 -3.24
CA HIS A 336 7.97 -1.14 -3.94
C HIS A 336 9.22 -1.42 -3.09
N SER A 337 9.72 -0.41 -2.39
CA SER A 337 10.79 -0.46 -1.40
C SER A 337 10.52 0.64 -0.37
N LEU A 338 10.72 0.33 0.92
CA LEU A 338 10.46 1.26 2.01
C LEU A 338 11.74 1.79 2.64
N GLY A 339 11.77 3.10 2.93
CA GLY A 339 12.91 3.80 3.52
C GLY A 339 13.27 3.33 4.92
N LYS A 340 12.27 3.03 5.78
CA LYS A 340 12.53 2.52 7.15
C LYS A 340 13.15 1.12 7.15
N ASP A 341 12.63 0.22 6.34
CA ASP A 341 13.21 -1.13 6.18
C ASP A 341 14.65 -1.05 5.63
N LYS A 342 14.87 -0.23 4.59
CA LYS A 342 16.22 0.02 4.06
C LYS A 342 17.17 0.58 5.13
N LEU A 343 16.72 1.52 5.95
CA LEU A 343 17.51 2.09 7.05
C LEU A 343 17.88 1.01 8.08
N GLU A 344 16.92 0.19 8.53
CA GLU A 344 17.20 -0.90 9.46
C GLU A 344 18.21 -1.89 8.88
N GLN A 345 18.07 -2.27 7.61
CA GLN A 345 18.97 -3.20 6.95
C GLN A 345 20.40 -2.66 6.83
N LEU A 346 20.56 -1.38 6.47
CA LEU A 346 21.87 -0.73 6.37
C LEU A 346 22.53 -0.60 7.75
N LEU A 347 21.76 -0.26 8.79
CA LEU A 347 22.27 -0.21 10.17
C LEU A 347 22.69 -1.59 10.68
N LYS A 348 21.91 -2.64 10.40
CA LYS A 348 22.25 -4.04 10.75
C LYS A 348 23.53 -4.52 10.07
N GLN A 349 23.86 -4.01 8.88
CA GLN A 349 25.14 -4.32 8.21
C GLN A 349 26.35 -3.67 8.89
N GLY A 350 26.14 -2.61 9.69
CA GLY A 350 27.20 -1.94 10.45
C GLY A 350 28.29 -1.24 9.62
N ARG A 351 28.07 -1.07 8.30
CA ARG A 351 29.07 -0.48 7.37
C ARG A 351 29.06 1.04 7.33
N MET A 352 27.93 1.65 7.62
CA MET A 352 27.70 3.09 7.54
C MET A 352 26.96 3.55 8.80
N THR A 353 27.33 4.73 9.29
CA THR A 353 26.59 5.43 10.34
C THR A 353 25.26 5.97 9.82
N ARG A 354 24.35 6.33 10.73
CA ARG A 354 23.04 6.89 10.36
C ARG A 354 23.17 8.17 9.51
N ASP A 355 24.15 9.00 9.82
CA ASP A 355 24.37 10.27 9.11
C ASP A 355 24.94 10.06 7.71
N GLU A 356 25.88 9.12 7.55
CA GLU A 356 26.39 8.72 6.23
C GLU A 356 25.28 8.11 5.35
N ILE A 357 24.41 7.28 5.94
CA ILE A 357 23.23 6.74 5.26
C ILE A 357 22.31 7.87 4.81
N ASN A 358 22.06 8.86 5.67
CA ASN A 358 21.20 9.99 5.32
C ASN A 358 21.84 10.88 4.24
N ALA A 359 23.14 11.16 4.32
CA ALA A 359 23.85 11.93 3.31
C ALA A 359 23.80 11.25 1.92
N THR A 360 23.94 9.93 1.89
CA THR A 360 23.97 9.15 0.64
C THR A 360 22.58 8.93 0.04
N TYR A 361 21.60 8.55 0.86
CA TYR A 361 20.28 8.10 0.38
C TYR A 361 19.15 9.09 0.63
N LYS A 362 19.44 10.24 1.26
CA LYS A 362 18.43 11.22 1.72
C LYS A 362 17.31 10.54 2.51
N ILE A 363 17.69 9.58 3.37
CA ILE A 363 16.77 8.60 3.95
C ILE A 363 15.70 9.26 4.82
N ASN A 364 16.02 10.36 5.51
CA ASN A 364 15.05 11.08 6.33
C ASN A 364 13.97 11.76 5.47
N ARG A 365 14.35 12.37 4.34
CA ARG A 365 13.42 12.99 3.40
C ARG A 365 12.51 11.96 2.75
N ARG A 366 13.07 10.80 2.38
CA ARG A 366 12.33 9.66 1.85
C ARG A 366 11.31 9.11 2.85
N ILE A 367 11.71 8.90 4.10
CA ILE A 367 10.80 8.37 5.14
C ILE A 367 9.64 9.36 5.37
N GLU A 368 9.91 10.67 5.36
CA GLU A 368 8.85 11.67 5.51
C GLU A 368 7.84 11.63 4.35
N ALA A 369 8.32 11.47 3.10
CA ALA A 369 7.46 11.30 1.93
C ALA A 369 6.56 10.05 2.06
N GLU A 370 7.12 8.93 2.51
CA GLU A 370 6.38 7.69 2.73
C GLU A 370 5.35 7.81 3.88
N GLU A 371 5.68 8.55 4.94
CA GLU A 371 4.75 8.84 6.04
C GLU A 371 3.60 9.76 5.58
N LEU A 372 3.87 10.75 4.72
CA LEU A 372 2.83 11.59 4.11
C LEU A 372 1.93 10.76 3.18
N ALA A 373 2.52 9.89 2.35
CA ALA A 373 1.77 8.98 1.49
C ALA A 373 0.86 8.05 2.31
N LEU A 374 1.34 7.54 3.45
CA LEU A 374 0.55 6.73 4.38
C LEU A 374 -0.64 7.52 4.96
N ASP A 375 -0.42 8.79 5.32
CA ASP A 375 -1.47 9.66 5.90
C ASP A 375 -2.58 9.96 4.86
N ALA A 376 -2.21 10.19 3.59
CA ALA A 376 -3.13 10.57 2.53
C ALA A 376 -3.84 9.40 1.82
N SER A 377 -3.23 8.20 1.81
CA SER A 377 -3.76 7.05 1.07
C SER A 377 -5.13 6.57 1.57
N GLU A 378 -5.97 6.12 0.66
CA GLU A 378 -7.14 5.29 0.99
C GLU A 378 -6.73 3.81 1.06
N ILE A 379 -5.93 3.41 0.07
CA ILE A 379 -5.52 2.03 -0.15
C ILE A 379 -4.01 1.99 -0.39
N ILE A 380 -3.36 1.03 0.25
CA ILE A 380 -1.96 0.71 -0.01
C ILE A 380 -1.89 -0.70 -0.54
N ILE A 381 -1.33 -0.83 -1.73
CA ILE A 381 -1.17 -2.11 -2.41
C ILE A 381 0.24 -2.62 -2.13
N THR A 382 0.30 -3.83 -1.59
CA THR A 382 1.55 -4.57 -1.34
C THR A 382 1.60 -5.83 -2.19
N SER A 383 2.81 -6.30 -2.49
CA SER A 383 2.96 -7.56 -3.24
C SER A 383 2.76 -8.78 -2.34
N THR A 384 3.03 -8.63 -1.04
CA THR A 384 2.99 -9.72 -0.06
C THR A 384 2.42 -9.24 1.26
N ARG A 385 1.99 -10.20 2.10
CA ARG A 385 1.57 -9.96 3.48
C ARG A 385 2.75 -9.67 4.39
N GLN A 386 3.91 -10.26 4.09
CA GLN A 386 5.14 -9.99 4.83
C GLN A 386 5.53 -8.50 4.72
N GLU A 387 5.40 -7.90 3.54
CA GLU A 387 5.62 -6.46 3.34
C GLU A 387 4.79 -5.63 4.33
N ILE A 388 3.53 -6.01 4.55
CA ILE A 388 2.64 -5.34 5.50
C ILE A 388 3.16 -5.49 6.94
N VAL A 389 3.45 -6.73 7.36
CA VAL A 389 3.75 -7.06 8.77
C VAL A 389 5.16 -6.66 9.18
N GLU A 390 6.15 -6.82 8.31
CA GLU A 390 7.56 -6.62 8.64
C GLU A 390 8.10 -5.25 8.22
N GLN A 391 7.54 -4.63 7.18
CA GLN A 391 8.06 -3.37 6.65
C GLN A 391 7.12 -2.19 6.96
N TRP A 392 5.83 -2.30 6.62
CA TRP A 392 4.87 -1.22 6.88
C TRP A 392 4.60 -0.98 8.37
N CYS A 393 4.61 -2.03 9.20
CA CYS A 393 4.51 -1.89 10.66
C CYS A 393 5.70 -1.15 11.32
N LEU A 394 6.77 -0.84 10.58
CA LEU A 394 7.84 0.05 11.06
C LEU A 394 7.42 1.54 11.01
N TYR A 395 6.38 1.89 10.25
CA TYR A 395 5.92 3.27 10.08
C TYR A 395 5.13 3.76 11.29
N ASN A 396 5.26 5.06 11.60
CA ASN A 396 4.73 5.60 12.84
C ASN A 396 3.21 5.56 12.81
N GLY A 397 2.64 4.87 13.81
CA GLY A 397 1.19 4.78 13.95
C GLY A 397 0.51 4.00 12.84
N PHE A 398 1.20 3.05 12.19
CA PHE A 398 0.53 2.02 11.41
C PHE A 398 0.42 0.72 12.23
N ASP A 399 -0.80 0.23 12.40
CA ASP A 399 -1.09 -1.01 13.13
C ASP A 399 -2.27 -1.73 12.46
N VAL A 400 -2.03 -2.98 12.04
CA VAL A 400 -3.01 -3.80 11.30
C VAL A 400 -4.23 -4.16 12.17
N ILE A 401 -4.06 -4.32 13.48
CA ILE A 401 -5.14 -4.64 14.41
C ILE A 401 -6.03 -3.42 14.62
N LEU A 402 -5.44 -2.23 14.80
CA LEU A 402 -6.17 -0.99 14.95
C LEU A 402 -6.94 -0.64 13.68
N GLU A 403 -6.32 -0.78 12.50
CA GLU A 403 -6.98 -0.58 11.21
C GLU A 403 -8.24 -1.45 11.08
N ARG A 404 -8.12 -2.76 11.36
CA ARG A 404 -9.27 -3.69 11.33
C ARG A 404 -10.39 -3.29 12.28
N LYS A 405 -10.04 -2.82 13.49
CA LYS A 405 -11.01 -2.34 14.49
C LYS A 405 -11.74 -1.08 14.02
N LEU A 406 -11.01 -0.12 13.46
CA LEU A 406 -11.58 1.12 12.92
C LEU A 406 -12.52 0.81 11.75
N ARG A 407 -12.09 -0.05 10.82
CA ARG A 407 -12.93 -0.49 9.69
C ARG A 407 -14.22 -1.16 10.14
N ALA A 408 -14.14 -2.07 11.11
CA ALA A 408 -15.31 -2.75 11.66
C ALA A 408 -16.29 -1.78 12.33
N ARG A 409 -15.79 -0.70 12.94
CA ARG A 409 -16.63 0.38 13.49
C ARG A 409 -17.29 1.21 12.40
N ILE A 410 -16.51 1.65 11.40
CA ILE A 410 -17.03 2.41 10.26
C ILE A 410 -18.13 1.64 9.55
N LYS A 411 -17.95 0.33 9.30
CA LYS A 411 -18.97 -0.54 8.68
C LYS A 411 -20.25 -0.67 9.51
N ARG A 412 -20.17 -0.50 10.84
CA ARG A 412 -21.32 -0.48 11.75
C ARG A 412 -21.96 0.91 11.88
N GLY A 413 -21.47 1.90 11.14
CA GLY A 413 -21.91 3.29 11.26
C GLY A 413 -21.49 3.96 12.58
N VAL A 414 -20.53 3.38 13.30
CA VAL A 414 -20.06 3.91 14.58
C VAL A 414 -18.96 4.94 14.34
N SER A 415 -19.10 6.11 14.95
CA SER A 415 -18.07 7.14 14.91
C SER A 415 -16.68 6.65 15.30
N CYS A 416 -15.69 7.08 14.53
CA CYS A 416 -14.29 6.89 14.85
C CYS A 416 -13.60 8.21 15.25
N TYR A 417 -14.34 9.32 15.41
CA TYR A 417 -13.80 10.63 15.79
C TYR A 417 -12.62 11.07 14.89
N GLY A 418 -12.75 10.89 13.57
CA GLY A 418 -11.69 11.18 12.58
C GLY A 418 -10.50 10.21 12.58
N ARG A 419 -10.51 9.15 13.41
CA ARG A 419 -9.44 8.15 13.38
C ARG A 419 -9.49 7.32 12.12
N PHE A 420 -8.35 7.24 11.44
CA PHE A 420 -8.23 6.56 10.16
C PHE A 420 -6.86 5.89 9.98
N MET A 421 -6.87 4.73 9.35
CA MET A 421 -5.69 4.04 8.85
C MET A 421 -5.97 3.54 7.43
N PRO A 422 -5.01 3.65 6.50
CA PRO A 422 -5.18 3.19 5.13
C PRO A 422 -5.39 1.67 5.08
N ARG A 423 -6.23 1.22 4.14
CA ARG A 423 -6.47 -0.22 3.92
C ARG A 423 -5.27 -0.82 3.20
N MET A 424 -4.55 -1.72 3.86
CA MET A 424 -3.50 -2.52 3.21
C MET A 424 -4.14 -3.68 2.46
N VAL A 425 -3.83 -3.82 1.17
CA VAL A 425 -4.36 -4.87 0.29
C VAL A 425 -3.19 -5.56 -0.39
N VAL A 426 -3.13 -6.89 -0.28
CA VAL A 426 -2.17 -7.69 -1.04
C VAL A 426 -2.75 -7.87 -2.44
N ILE A 427 -2.12 -7.26 -3.45
CA ILE A 427 -2.42 -7.53 -4.86
C ILE A 427 -1.10 -7.89 -5.53
N PRO A 428 -0.82 -9.19 -5.73
CA PRO A 428 0.46 -9.61 -6.28
C PRO A 428 0.61 -9.08 -7.71
N PRO A 429 1.85 -8.79 -8.16
CA PRO A 429 2.11 -8.41 -9.55
C PRO A 429 1.60 -9.48 -10.53
N GLY A 430 1.13 -9.03 -11.68
CA GLY A 430 0.76 -9.90 -12.79
C GLY A 430 1.95 -10.39 -13.60
N MET A 431 1.79 -11.53 -14.26
CA MET A 431 2.68 -12.07 -15.28
C MET A 431 1.90 -12.36 -16.56
N GLU A 432 2.56 -12.24 -17.71
CA GLU A 432 2.01 -12.65 -19.00
C GLU A 432 2.25 -14.16 -19.20
N PHE A 433 1.18 -14.94 -19.36
CA PHE A 433 1.26 -16.41 -19.53
C PHE A 433 1.15 -16.89 -20.99
N HIS A 434 0.93 -15.99 -21.95
CA HIS A 434 0.63 -16.34 -23.35
C HIS A 434 1.73 -17.12 -24.08
N ASN A 435 2.98 -16.96 -23.66
CA ASN A 435 4.13 -17.65 -24.26
C ASN A 435 4.40 -19.03 -23.63
N ILE A 436 3.59 -19.44 -22.64
CA ILE A 436 3.77 -20.69 -21.91
C ILE A 436 2.86 -21.75 -22.52
N VAL A 437 3.41 -22.57 -23.40
CA VAL A 437 2.71 -23.74 -23.96
C VAL A 437 2.82 -24.89 -22.97
N VAL A 438 1.72 -25.21 -22.30
CA VAL A 438 1.65 -26.43 -21.47
C VAL A 438 1.47 -27.62 -22.41
N HIS A 439 2.49 -28.44 -22.57
CA HIS A 439 2.37 -29.72 -23.28
C HIS A 439 1.51 -30.68 -22.45
N ASP A 440 0.24 -30.80 -22.79
CA ASP A 440 -0.75 -31.67 -22.14
C ASP A 440 -0.85 -33.07 -22.78
N GLY A 441 0.18 -33.49 -23.53
CA GLY A 441 0.19 -34.80 -24.21
C GLY A 441 0.24 -35.97 -23.22
N ASP A 442 -0.89 -36.68 -23.16
CA ASP A 442 -1.18 -37.98 -22.53
C ASP A 442 0.02 -38.78 -21.99
N ILE A 443 0.06 -38.94 -20.67
CA ILE A 443 1.07 -39.74 -19.94
C ILE A 443 0.61 -41.19 -19.68
N ASP A 444 -0.61 -41.58 -20.07
CA ASP A 444 -1.08 -42.97 -19.94
C ASP A 444 -1.97 -43.34 -21.15
N GLY A 445 -1.35 -43.82 -22.22
CA GLY A 445 -2.03 -44.37 -23.38
C GLY A 445 -1.04 -45.19 -24.20
N ASP A 446 -1.38 -46.45 -24.44
CA ASP A 446 -0.54 -47.45 -25.10
C ASP A 446 0.11 -46.95 -26.40
N VAL A 447 1.34 -47.43 -26.62
CA VAL A 447 2.08 -47.31 -27.87
C VAL A 447 1.33 -48.10 -28.94
N ASP A 448 0.41 -47.46 -29.64
CA ASP A 448 0.00 -47.90 -30.97
C ASP A 448 0.31 -46.81 -31.98
N GLY A 449 1.11 -47.19 -32.96
CA GLY A 449 1.72 -46.30 -33.93
C GLY A 449 0.70 -45.56 -34.77
N ASN A 450 0.86 -44.25 -34.84
CA ASN A 450 0.60 -43.49 -36.05
C ASN A 450 1.67 -42.40 -36.15
N GLU A 451 2.65 -42.67 -37.01
CA GLU A 451 3.58 -41.70 -37.56
C GLU A 451 2.79 -40.70 -38.39
N GLU A 452 2.49 -39.51 -37.84
CA GLU A 452 2.26 -38.26 -38.59
C GLU A 452 1.89 -37.15 -37.60
N ASN A 453 2.88 -36.64 -36.89
CA ASN A 453 2.89 -35.27 -36.37
C ASN A 453 4.36 -34.81 -36.34
N ALA A 454 4.64 -33.72 -37.04
CA ALA A 454 5.98 -33.18 -37.26
C ALA A 454 6.79 -33.12 -35.94
N ALA A 455 7.95 -33.79 -35.92
CA ALA A 455 8.86 -33.78 -34.79
C ALA A 455 9.28 -32.34 -34.45
N SER A 456 8.75 -31.80 -33.35
CA SER A 456 9.33 -30.60 -32.75
C SER A 456 10.76 -30.95 -32.33
N HIS A 457 11.76 -30.38 -32.98
CA HIS A 457 13.14 -30.52 -32.54
C HIS A 457 13.26 -30.09 -31.08
N ASP A 458 13.81 -30.94 -30.20
CA ASP A 458 14.06 -30.59 -28.81
C ASP A 458 14.93 -29.31 -28.74
N PRO A 459 14.61 -28.35 -27.85
CA PRO A 459 15.39 -27.11 -27.71
C PRO A 459 16.89 -27.38 -27.48
N LEU A 460 17.75 -26.58 -28.10
CA LEU A 460 19.22 -26.75 -28.02
C LEU A 460 19.74 -26.74 -26.57
N ILE A 461 19.12 -25.94 -25.69
CA ILE A 461 19.48 -25.85 -24.28
C ILE A 461 19.29 -27.18 -23.53
N TRP A 462 18.40 -28.06 -23.99
CA TRP A 462 18.20 -29.38 -23.38
C TRP A 462 19.43 -30.25 -23.56
N ALA A 463 20.05 -30.26 -24.74
CA ALA A 463 21.28 -31.01 -24.98
C ALA A 463 22.45 -30.48 -24.12
N GLU A 464 22.54 -29.15 -23.98
CA GLU A 464 23.53 -28.48 -23.13
C GLU A 464 23.41 -28.84 -21.65
N ILE A 465 22.19 -29.10 -21.16
CA ILE A 465 21.95 -29.56 -19.79
C ILE A 465 22.16 -31.07 -19.69
N MET A 466 21.60 -31.87 -20.60
CA MET A 466 21.62 -33.32 -20.54
C MET A 466 23.03 -33.92 -20.63
N ARG A 467 23.98 -33.24 -21.29
CA ARG A 467 25.38 -33.71 -21.39
C ARG A 467 26.09 -33.88 -20.03
N PHE A 468 25.58 -33.24 -18.97
CA PHE A 468 26.12 -33.37 -17.61
C PHE A 468 25.65 -34.64 -16.91
N PHE A 469 24.62 -35.33 -17.41
CA PHE A 469 23.98 -36.44 -16.70
C PHE A 469 24.33 -37.80 -17.27
N THR A 470 24.68 -38.74 -16.38
CA THR A 470 24.82 -40.16 -16.75
C THR A 470 23.46 -40.79 -17.06
N ASN A 471 22.41 -40.38 -16.33
CA ASN A 471 21.04 -40.80 -16.61
C ASN A 471 20.12 -39.56 -16.69
N PRO A 472 19.87 -39.03 -17.90
CA PRO A 472 19.05 -37.83 -18.09
C PRO A 472 17.55 -38.05 -17.87
N ARG A 473 17.08 -39.30 -17.68
CA ARG A 473 15.65 -39.60 -17.45
C ARG A 473 15.20 -39.39 -16.00
N LYS A 474 16.13 -39.20 -15.06
CA LYS A 474 15.77 -38.94 -13.66
C LYS A 474 15.08 -37.57 -13.53
N PRO A 475 14.12 -37.43 -12.61
CA PRO A 475 13.58 -36.13 -12.20
C PRO A 475 14.65 -35.07 -11.96
N MET A 476 14.41 -33.88 -12.50
CA MET A 476 15.30 -32.74 -12.36
C MET A 476 14.91 -31.88 -11.15
N ILE A 477 15.82 -31.68 -10.21
CA ILE A 477 15.74 -30.62 -9.21
C ILE A 477 16.36 -29.37 -9.84
N LEU A 478 15.54 -28.37 -10.16
CA LEU A 478 15.97 -27.16 -10.84
C LEU A 478 16.10 -26.00 -9.85
N ALA A 479 17.28 -25.39 -9.79
CA ALA A 479 17.50 -24.10 -9.16
C ALA A 479 17.95 -23.07 -10.21
N LEU A 480 17.22 -21.97 -10.32
CA LEU A 480 17.52 -20.86 -11.23
C LEU A 480 17.67 -19.58 -10.42
N ALA A 481 18.92 -19.10 -10.30
CA ALA A 481 19.24 -17.91 -9.52
C ALA A 481 20.64 -17.38 -9.88
N ARG A 482 20.90 -16.10 -9.58
CA ARG A 482 22.27 -15.56 -9.65
C ARG A 482 23.17 -16.25 -8.60
N PRO A 483 24.48 -16.41 -8.86
CA PRO A 483 25.45 -16.99 -7.92
C PRO A 483 25.77 -16.00 -6.79
N ASP A 484 24.78 -15.71 -5.95
CA ASP A 484 24.87 -14.79 -4.82
C ASP A 484 24.73 -15.57 -3.50
N PRO A 485 25.52 -15.26 -2.44
CA PRO A 485 25.41 -15.90 -1.14
C PRO A 485 23.98 -15.90 -0.56
N LYS A 486 23.19 -14.84 -0.81
CA LYS A 486 21.80 -14.72 -0.35
C LYS A 486 20.88 -15.77 -0.96
N LYS A 487 21.19 -16.25 -2.16
CA LYS A 487 20.43 -17.30 -2.86
C LYS A 487 20.72 -18.70 -2.32
N ASN A 488 21.71 -18.84 -1.44
CA ASN A 488 21.95 -20.04 -0.62
C ASN A 488 22.10 -21.35 -1.43
N ILE A 489 22.65 -21.25 -2.64
CA ILE A 489 22.85 -22.40 -3.55
C ILE A 489 23.80 -23.44 -2.93
N LEU A 490 24.75 -22.99 -2.10
CA LEU A 490 25.71 -23.88 -1.43
C LEU A 490 25.04 -24.89 -0.52
N THR A 491 24.03 -24.49 0.25
CA THR A 491 23.31 -25.37 1.17
C THR A 491 22.47 -26.39 0.41
N LEU A 492 21.90 -25.99 -0.74
CA LEU A 492 21.21 -26.92 -1.64
C LEU A 492 22.14 -28.01 -2.18
N VAL A 493 23.36 -27.65 -2.61
CA VAL A 493 24.34 -28.64 -3.10
C VAL A 493 24.79 -29.58 -1.99
N LYS A 494 24.96 -29.09 -0.75
CA LYS A 494 25.26 -29.94 0.41
C LYS A 494 24.12 -30.91 0.73
N ALA A 495 22.89 -30.41 0.79
CA ALA A 495 21.68 -31.20 1.01
C ALA A 495 21.57 -32.35 -0.02
N PHE A 496 21.76 -32.04 -1.31
CA PHE A 496 21.77 -33.05 -2.36
C PHE A 496 22.97 -34.01 -2.25
N GLY A 497 24.17 -33.50 -1.96
CA GLY A 497 25.40 -34.29 -1.92
C GLY A 497 25.46 -35.32 -0.80
N GLU A 498 24.99 -34.94 0.40
CA GLU A 498 25.04 -35.77 1.61
C GLU A 498 23.94 -36.84 1.65
N TYR A 499 22.79 -36.59 1.02
CA TYR A 499 21.65 -37.50 1.10
C TYR A 499 21.54 -38.43 -0.11
N ARG A 500 22.10 -39.65 0.04
CA ARG A 500 22.18 -40.66 -1.03
C ARG A 500 20.83 -41.05 -1.66
N PRO A 501 19.71 -41.25 -0.93
CA PRO A 501 18.44 -41.61 -1.57
C PRO A 501 17.92 -40.54 -2.55
N LEU A 502 18.18 -39.26 -2.30
CA LEU A 502 17.79 -38.17 -3.21
C LEU A 502 18.61 -38.20 -4.51
N ARG A 503 19.92 -38.49 -4.42
CA ARG A 503 20.82 -38.67 -5.57
C ARG A 503 20.47 -39.87 -6.45
N GLU A 504 19.98 -40.93 -5.82
CA GLU A 504 19.53 -42.12 -6.54
C GLU A 504 18.26 -41.83 -7.34
N LEU A 505 17.36 -40.99 -6.83
CA LEU A 505 16.09 -40.65 -7.46
C LEU A 505 16.14 -39.48 -8.46
N ALA A 506 17.00 -38.47 -8.24
CA ALA A 506 16.98 -37.22 -9.00
C ALA A 506 18.35 -36.77 -9.51
N ASN A 507 18.34 -35.84 -10.47
CA ASN A 507 19.50 -35.05 -10.88
C ASN A 507 19.32 -33.60 -10.42
N LEU A 508 20.42 -32.88 -10.18
CA LEU A 508 20.39 -31.46 -9.79
C LEU A 508 20.84 -30.57 -10.95
N THR A 509 20.07 -29.54 -11.29
CA THR A 509 20.43 -28.54 -12.32
C THR A 509 20.50 -27.16 -11.70
N LEU A 510 21.64 -26.49 -11.89
CA LEU A 510 21.95 -25.18 -11.33
C LEU A 510 22.17 -24.17 -12.48
N ILE A 511 21.17 -23.34 -12.76
CA ILE A 511 21.29 -22.22 -13.70
C ILE A 511 21.77 -21.00 -12.93
N MET A 512 23.08 -20.73 -12.99
CA MET A 512 23.80 -19.75 -12.16
C MET A 512 24.34 -18.55 -12.94
N GLY A 513 23.50 -17.94 -13.79
CA GLY A 513 23.92 -16.82 -14.65
C GLY A 513 24.89 -17.24 -15.78
N ASN A 514 25.23 -16.28 -16.64
CA ASN A 514 26.16 -16.48 -17.76
C ASN A 514 27.60 -16.19 -17.34
N ARG A 515 28.55 -16.99 -17.85
CA ARG A 515 29.98 -16.82 -17.58
C ARG A 515 30.86 -17.35 -18.71
N ASP A 516 31.94 -16.62 -19.01
CA ASP A 516 33.00 -17.10 -19.90
C ASP A 516 34.12 -17.78 -19.08
N ALA A 517 34.75 -17.01 -18.18
CA ALA A 517 35.74 -17.45 -17.21
C ALA A 517 35.33 -17.10 -15.76
N ILE A 518 35.75 -17.92 -14.78
CA ILE A 518 35.43 -17.69 -13.35
C ILE A 518 36.21 -16.50 -12.79
N ASP A 519 37.44 -16.31 -13.25
CA ASP A 519 38.34 -15.24 -12.78
C ASP A 519 37.89 -13.84 -13.20
N GLU A 520 37.04 -13.73 -14.22
CA GLU A 520 36.47 -12.48 -14.74
C GLU A 520 35.15 -12.10 -14.04
N MET A 521 34.61 -12.98 -13.19
CA MET A 521 33.38 -12.70 -12.45
C MET A 521 33.64 -11.78 -11.26
N SER A 522 32.60 -11.11 -10.75
CA SER A 522 32.70 -10.37 -9.48
C SER A 522 33.17 -11.30 -8.35
N GLY A 523 34.03 -10.80 -7.45
CA GLY A 523 34.68 -11.64 -6.41
C GLY A 523 33.70 -12.46 -5.57
N THR A 524 32.51 -11.92 -5.28
CA THR A 524 31.45 -12.65 -4.57
C THR A 524 30.85 -13.78 -5.42
N SER A 525 30.53 -13.51 -6.68
CA SER A 525 29.95 -14.52 -7.59
C SER A 525 30.93 -15.62 -7.94
N ALA A 526 32.19 -15.25 -8.18
CA ALA A 526 33.30 -16.18 -8.39
C ALA A 526 33.47 -17.11 -7.18
N SER A 527 33.41 -16.56 -5.97
CA SER A 527 33.54 -17.33 -4.72
C SER A 527 32.41 -18.35 -4.54
N VAL A 528 31.15 -17.97 -4.79
CA VAL A 528 30.02 -18.90 -4.73
C VAL A 528 30.19 -20.03 -5.72
N LEU A 529 30.46 -19.72 -6.99
CA LEU A 529 30.63 -20.73 -8.03
C LEU A 529 31.81 -21.66 -7.74
N THR A 530 32.96 -21.12 -7.32
CA THR A 530 34.12 -21.91 -6.92
C THR A 530 33.79 -22.85 -5.77
N SER A 531 33.00 -22.37 -4.81
CA SER A 531 32.55 -23.19 -3.69
C SER A 531 31.60 -24.30 -4.14
N VAL A 532 30.69 -24.03 -5.08
CA VAL A 532 29.84 -25.07 -5.69
C VAL A 532 30.69 -26.16 -6.36
N LEU A 533 31.71 -25.78 -7.15
CA LEU A 533 32.60 -26.74 -7.79
C LEU A 533 33.37 -27.60 -6.78
N LYS A 534 33.86 -27.00 -5.70
CA LYS A 534 34.49 -27.74 -4.58
C LYS A 534 33.54 -28.73 -3.92
N LEU A 535 32.26 -28.40 -3.80
CA LEU A 535 31.26 -29.33 -3.24
C LEU A 535 30.93 -30.47 -4.20
N ILE A 536 30.84 -30.19 -5.51
CA ILE A 536 30.65 -31.22 -6.54
C ILE A 536 31.78 -32.25 -6.47
N ASP A 537 33.02 -31.79 -6.37
CA ASP A 537 34.19 -32.65 -6.22
C ASP A 537 34.18 -33.42 -4.89
N LYS A 538 33.94 -32.72 -3.77
CA LYS A 538 33.89 -33.32 -2.42
C LYS A 538 32.88 -34.47 -2.30
N TYR A 539 31.70 -34.35 -2.91
CA TYR A 539 30.63 -35.36 -2.81
C TYR A 539 30.55 -36.32 -3.99
N ASP A 540 31.51 -36.24 -4.93
CA ASP A 540 31.58 -37.04 -6.16
C ASP A 540 30.25 -36.98 -6.95
N LEU A 541 29.86 -35.77 -7.36
CA LEU A 541 28.59 -35.48 -8.00
C LEU A 541 28.66 -35.42 -9.54
N TYR A 542 29.76 -35.88 -10.12
CA TYR A 542 29.94 -35.98 -11.56
C TYR A 542 28.87 -36.90 -12.17
N GLY A 543 28.26 -36.48 -13.28
CA GLY A 543 27.16 -37.22 -13.90
C GLY A 543 25.78 -37.02 -13.24
N GLN A 544 25.68 -36.23 -12.16
CA GLN A 544 24.44 -36.00 -11.39
C GLN A 544 24.07 -34.52 -11.25
N VAL A 545 25.02 -33.60 -11.47
CA VAL A 545 24.81 -32.14 -11.35
C VAL A 545 25.12 -31.44 -12.67
N ALA A 546 24.16 -30.68 -13.20
CA ALA A 546 24.33 -29.82 -14.37
C ALA A 546 24.49 -28.35 -13.96
N TYR A 547 25.40 -27.64 -14.62
CA TYR A 547 25.68 -26.22 -14.37
C TYR A 547 26.14 -25.53 -15.67
N PRO A 548 25.26 -25.39 -16.67
CA PRO A 548 25.62 -24.85 -17.99
C PRO A 548 26.26 -23.45 -17.87
N LYS A 549 27.12 -23.11 -18.83
CA LYS A 549 27.85 -21.82 -18.86
C LYS A 549 27.00 -20.66 -19.36
N HIS A 550 26.15 -20.91 -20.34
CA HIS A 550 25.36 -19.90 -21.02
C HIS A 550 23.90 -20.34 -21.16
N HIS A 551 23.01 -19.37 -21.10
CA HIS A 551 21.60 -19.48 -21.48
C HIS A 551 21.12 -18.12 -21.99
N LYS A 552 20.12 -18.12 -22.87
CA LYS A 552 19.38 -16.94 -23.31
C LYS A 552 18.12 -16.79 -22.49
N GLN A 553 17.60 -15.56 -22.40
CA GLN A 553 16.33 -15.30 -21.71
C GLN A 553 15.16 -16.10 -22.32
N SER A 554 15.14 -16.28 -23.64
CA SER A 554 14.13 -17.08 -24.35
C SER A 554 14.17 -18.57 -23.99
N GLU A 555 15.35 -19.08 -23.62
CA GLU A 555 15.56 -20.51 -23.29
C GLU A 555 15.10 -20.84 -21.86
N VAL A 556 14.82 -19.84 -21.02
CA VAL A 556 14.40 -20.05 -19.62
C VAL A 556 13.08 -20.83 -19.54
N ALA A 557 12.12 -20.53 -20.43
CA ALA A 557 10.86 -21.28 -20.53
C ALA A 557 11.11 -22.77 -20.89
N ASP A 558 12.02 -23.02 -21.83
CA ASP A 558 12.40 -24.38 -22.23
C ASP A 558 13.05 -25.15 -21.07
N ILE A 559 13.84 -24.48 -20.21
CA ILE A 559 14.44 -25.09 -19.02
C ILE A 559 13.36 -25.51 -18.02
N TYR A 560 12.36 -24.64 -17.77
CA TYR A 560 11.22 -25.01 -16.94
C TYR A 560 10.43 -26.18 -17.54
N GLY A 561 10.21 -26.17 -18.85
CA GLY A 561 9.58 -27.25 -19.59
C GLY A 561 10.31 -28.59 -19.46
N LEU A 562 11.65 -28.59 -19.53
CA LEU A 562 12.47 -29.79 -19.33
C LEU A 562 12.33 -30.36 -17.91
N ALA A 563 12.37 -29.49 -16.90
CA ALA A 563 12.17 -29.91 -15.52
C ALA A 563 10.77 -30.50 -15.32
N ALA A 564 9.73 -29.92 -15.92
CA ALA A 564 8.37 -30.44 -15.84
C ALA A 564 8.24 -31.79 -16.56
N LYS A 565 8.83 -31.92 -17.76
CA LYS A 565 8.84 -33.16 -18.57
C LYS A 565 9.49 -34.33 -17.84
N THR A 566 10.55 -34.07 -17.07
CA THR A 566 11.24 -35.09 -16.27
C THR A 566 10.54 -35.41 -14.94
N LYS A 567 9.37 -34.83 -14.65
CA LYS A 567 8.68 -34.91 -13.35
C LYS A 567 9.53 -34.37 -12.20
N GLY A 568 10.27 -33.30 -12.49
CA GLY A 568 11.17 -32.61 -11.59
C GLY A 568 10.48 -31.63 -10.63
N VAL A 569 11.28 -30.89 -9.87
CA VAL A 569 10.83 -29.88 -8.89
C VAL A 569 11.65 -28.61 -9.03
N PHE A 570 11.03 -27.45 -8.84
CA PHE A 570 11.74 -26.18 -8.77
C PHE A 570 12.07 -25.84 -7.31
N VAL A 571 13.30 -25.40 -7.03
CA VAL A 571 13.74 -25.05 -5.68
C VAL A 571 14.33 -23.64 -5.60
N ASN A 572 13.83 -22.85 -4.64
CA ASN A 572 14.38 -21.57 -4.23
C ASN A 572 14.77 -21.59 -2.75
N PRO A 573 16.04 -21.92 -2.41
CA PRO A 573 16.49 -22.07 -1.04
C PRO A 573 16.99 -20.76 -0.41
N ALA A 574 16.71 -19.60 -1.01
CA ALA A 574 17.26 -18.32 -0.59
C ALA A 574 16.99 -18.00 0.90
N PHE A 575 17.92 -17.32 1.57
CA PHE A 575 17.73 -16.93 2.97
C PHE A 575 16.52 -16.00 3.15
N ILE A 576 16.26 -15.16 2.16
CA ILE A 576 15.06 -14.35 2.03
C ILE A 576 14.73 -14.15 0.55
N GLU A 577 13.46 -14.28 0.18
CA GLU A 577 12.96 -14.01 -1.17
C GLU A 577 11.81 -13.01 -1.11
N PRO A 578 12.00 -11.72 -1.45
CA PRO A 578 10.98 -10.69 -1.24
C PRO A 578 9.64 -10.98 -1.93
N PHE A 579 9.66 -11.56 -3.12
CA PHE A 579 8.46 -12.00 -3.83
C PHE A 579 8.66 -13.38 -4.45
N GLY A 580 9.50 -13.47 -5.50
CA GLY A 580 9.84 -14.72 -6.18
C GLY A 580 9.11 -14.95 -7.50
N LEU A 581 9.32 -14.07 -8.49
CA LEU A 581 8.76 -14.24 -9.85
C LEU A 581 9.11 -15.58 -10.48
N THR A 582 10.32 -16.08 -10.24
CA THR A 582 10.78 -17.40 -10.73
C THR A 582 9.93 -18.57 -10.20
N LEU A 583 9.24 -18.39 -9.07
CA LEU A 583 8.29 -19.37 -8.53
C LEU A 583 7.00 -19.39 -9.34
N ILE A 584 6.50 -18.22 -9.72
CA ILE A 584 5.30 -18.08 -10.56
C ILE A 584 5.61 -18.62 -11.96
N GLU A 585 6.76 -18.29 -12.52
CA GLU A 585 7.22 -18.85 -13.81
C GLU A 585 7.32 -20.37 -13.77
N ALA A 586 7.94 -20.95 -12.73
CA ALA A 586 8.01 -22.40 -12.57
C ALA A 586 6.61 -23.03 -12.42
N ALA A 587 5.74 -22.45 -11.59
CA ALA A 587 4.37 -22.91 -11.40
C ALA A 587 3.56 -22.92 -12.70
N ALA A 588 3.74 -21.89 -13.54
CA ALA A 588 3.06 -21.77 -14.82
C ALA A 588 3.43 -22.90 -15.79
N HIS A 589 4.64 -23.45 -15.69
CA HIS A 589 5.08 -24.63 -16.44
C HIS A 589 4.69 -25.95 -15.77
N GLY A 590 3.91 -25.91 -14.68
CA GLY A 590 3.42 -27.09 -13.96
C GLY A 590 4.42 -27.73 -13.01
N LEU A 591 5.47 -27.01 -12.60
CA LEU A 591 6.44 -27.53 -11.64
C LEU A 591 5.95 -27.39 -10.20
N PRO A 592 6.04 -28.45 -9.39
CA PRO A 592 5.96 -28.34 -7.94
C PRO A 592 7.14 -27.56 -7.37
N ILE A 593 6.88 -26.80 -6.31
CA ILE A 593 7.81 -25.81 -5.77
C ILE A 593 8.31 -26.20 -4.38
N VAL A 594 9.60 -26.01 -4.13
CA VAL A 594 10.20 -25.95 -2.81
C VAL A 594 10.76 -24.55 -2.62
N ALA A 595 10.28 -23.80 -1.63
CA ALA A 595 10.74 -22.42 -1.45
C ALA A 595 10.95 -22.06 0.03
N THR A 596 11.79 -21.06 0.26
CA THR A 596 12.03 -20.51 1.59
C THR A 596 10.75 -20.03 2.28
N LYS A 597 10.64 -20.27 3.59
CA LYS A 597 9.58 -19.72 4.44
C LYS A 597 9.76 -18.24 4.80
N ASN A 598 10.87 -17.63 4.36
CA ASN A 598 11.21 -16.24 4.64
C ASN A 598 11.01 -15.42 3.35
N GLY A 599 9.86 -14.77 3.19
CA GLY A 599 9.60 -14.08 1.93
C GLY A 599 8.16 -14.10 1.43
N GLY A 600 7.98 -13.52 0.25
CA GLY A 600 6.82 -13.72 -0.60
C GLY A 600 6.49 -15.17 -1.02
N PRO A 601 7.42 -16.16 -1.02
CA PRO A 601 7.04 -17.54 -1.34
C PRO A 601 5.99 -18.13 -0.41
N VAL A 602 5.87 -17.64 0.83
CA VAL A 602 4.82 -18.05 1.77
C VAL A 602 3.44 -17.74 1.21
N ASP A 603 3.26 -16.56 0.62
CA ASP A 603 2.00 -16.15 0.02
C ASP A 603 1.74 -16.88 -1.30
N ILE A 604 2.77 -17.03 -2.14
CA ILE A 604 2.67 -17.73 -3.43
C ILE A 604 2.24 -19.18 -3.21
N ILE A 605 2.93 -19.93 -2.34
CA ILE A 605 2.60 -21.34 -2.05
C ILE A 605 1.23 -21.46 -1.37
N ARG A 606 0.84 -20.49 -0.53
CA ARG A 606 -0.48 -20.48 0.12
C ARG A 606 -1.63 -20.31 -0.89
N VAL A 607 -1.43 -19.49 -1.92
CA VAL A 607 -2.42 -19.26 -2.99
C VAL A 607 -2.42 -20.41 -4.00
N LEU A 608 -1.25 -20.84 -4.46
CA LEU A 608 -1.14 -21.87 -5.50
C LEU A 608 -1.36 -23.29 -4.98
N ASP A 609 -1.04 -23.57 -3.71
CA ASP A 609 -1.02 -24.92 -3.10
C ASP A 609 -0.24 -25.94 -3.94
N ASN A 610 0.89 -25.51 -4.52
CA ASN A 610 1.69 -26.27 -5.47
C ASN A 610 3.08 -26.64 -4.94
N GLY A 611 3.31 -26.57 -3.63
CA GLY A 611 4.67 -26.72 -3.10
C GLY A 611 4.80 -26.87 -1.58
N LEU A 612 6.06 -26.87 -1.13
CA LEU A 612 6.47 -26.99 0.28
C LEU A 612 7.37 -25.82 0.68
N LEU A 613 7.17 -25.30 1.90
CA LEU A 613 8.03 -24.28 2.49
C LEU A 613 9.16 -24.92 3.30
N ILE A 614 10.36 -24.36 3.22
CA ILE A 614 11.57 -24.83 3.94
C ILE A 614 12.18 -23.74 4.80
N ASP A 615 12.90 -24.13 5.85
CA ASP A 615 13.79 -23.21 6.56
C ASP A 615 15.14 -23.16 5.82
N PRO A 616 15.57 -22.00 5.29
CA PRO A 616 16.82 -21.91 4.52
C PRO A 616 18.08 -22.12 5.37
N HIS A 617 17.99 -22.07 6.70
CA HIS A 617 19.12 -22.34 7.61
C HIS A 617 19.20 -23.80 8.04
N ASP A 618 18.18 -24.61 7.71
CA ASP A 618 18.10 -26.03 8.04
C ASP A 618 18.28 -26.87 6.77
N GLN A 619 19.44 -27.53 6.67
CA GLN A 619 19.77 -28.38 5.53
C GLN A 619 18.85 -29.61 5.45
N ASP A 620 18.42 -30.16 6.59
CA ASP A 620 17.54 -31.33 6.63
C ASP A 620 16.14 -30.96 6.13
N SER A 621 15.65 -29.76 6.49
CA SER A 621 14.39 -29.23 5.96
C SER A 621 14.38 -29.13 4.43
N ILE A 622 15.50 -28.74 3.79
CA ILE A 622 15.62 -28.69 2.32
C ILE A 622 15.60 -30.10 1.75
N THR A 623 16.38 -31.00 2.34
CA THR A 623 16.52 -32.40 1.90
C THR A 623 15.19 -33.13 1.95
N ASP A 624 14.48 -33.05 3.07
CA ASP A 624 13.20 -33.72 3.29
C ASP A 624 12.13 -33.25 2.32
N ALA A 625 12.05 -31.94 2.05
CA ALA A 625 11.08 -31.38 1.13
C ALA A 625 11.33 -31.84 -0.32
N LEU A 626 12.59 -31.82 -0.77
CA LEU A 626 12.97 -32.29 -2.10
C LEU A 626 12.73 -33.79 -2.25
N TYR A 627 13.18 -34.59 -1.28
CA TYR A 627 12.98 -36.03 -1.28
C TYR A 627 11.50 -36.40 -1.32
N LYS A 628 10.68 -35.72 -0.52
CA LYS A 628 9.23 -35.97 -0.47
C LYS A 628 8.55 -35.70 -1.81
N LEU A 629 8.83 -34.57 -2.46
CA LEU A 629 8.18 -34.24 -3.74
C LEU A 629 8.65 -35.12 -4.90
N VAL A 630 9.90 -35.58 -4.88
CA VAL A 630 10.43 -36.48 -5.92
C VAL A 630 9.98 -37.93 -5.70
N SER A 631 9.87 -38.39 -4.45
CA SER A 631 9.47 -39.77 -4.14
C SER A 631 7.96 -40.01 -4.21
N ASP A 632 7.13 -39.03 -3.81
CA ASP A 632 5.67 -39.15 -3.79
C ASP A 632 5.04 -38.63 -5.10
N LYS A 633 4.78 -39.55 -6.03
CA LYS A 633 4.15 -39.26 -7.32
C LYS A 633 2.75 -38.64 -7.19
N GLN A 634 1.98 -39.00 -6.16
CA GLN A 634 0.62 -38.46 -5.95
C GLN A 634 0.68 -37.02 -5.46
N LEU A 635 1.60 -36.72 -4.55
CA LEU A 635 1.85 -35.35 -4.11
C LEU A 635 2.32 -34.48 -5.27
N TRP A 636 3.27 -34.98 -6.08
CA TRP A 636 3.77 -34.27 -7.25
C TRP A 636 2.64 -33.92 -8.23
N ALA A 637 1.81 -34.89 -8.61
CA ALA A 637 0.72 -34.69 -9.56
C ALA A 637 -0.32 -33.68 -9.04
N ARG A 638 -0.66 -33.75 -7.76
CA ARG A 638 -1.54 -32.77 -7.10
C ARG A 638 -0.94 -31.37 -7.11
N CYS A 639 0.34 -31.22 -6.76
CA CYS A 639 1.01 -29.92 -6.78
C CYS A 639 1.06 -29.32 -8.20
N ARG A 640 1.36 -30.13 -9.22
CA ARG A 640 1.27 -29.71 -10.63
C ARG A 640 -0.14 -29.21 -10.97
N GLN A 641 -1.16 -30.00 -10.67
CA GLN A 641 -2.55 -29.65 -11.00
C GLN A 641 -2.99 -28.37 -10.30
N ASN A 642 -2.67 -28.22 -9.01
CA ASN A 642 -2.97 -27.03 -8.24
C ASN A 642 -2.27 -25.79 -8.79
N GLY A 643 -0.98 -25.91 -9.13
CA GLY A 643 -0.20 -24.83 -9.74
C GLY A 643 -0.83 -24.35 -11.05
N LEU A 644 -1.10 -25.26 -11.98
CA LEU A 644 -1.72 -24.94 -13.27
C LEU A 644 -3.14 -24.36 -13.12
N ASN A 645 -3.93 -24.88 -12.19
CA ASN A 645 -5.29 -24.37 -11.95
C ASN A 645 -5.29 -22.95 -11.39
N ASN A 646 -4.36 -22.62 -10.49
CA ASN A 646 -4.39 -21.38 -9.71
C ASN A 646 -3.46 -20.29 -10.27
N ILE A 647 -2.61 -20.58 -11.26
CA ILE A 647 -1.61 -19.64 -11.75
C ILE A 647 -2.21 -18.34 -12.33
N HIS A 648 -3.43 -18.42 -12.88
CA HIS A 648 -4.15 -17.27 -13.41
C HIS A 648 -4.39 -16.15 -12.37
N LEU A 649 -4.37 -16.47 -11.07
CA LEU A 649 -4.47 -15.49 -9.99
C LEU A 649 -3.26 -14.54 -9.91
N PHE A 650 -2.14 -14.90 -10.53
CA PHE A 650 -0.94 -14.07 -10.67
C PHE A 650 -0.83 -13.47 -12.08
N SER A 651 -1.96 -13.24 -12.75
CA SER A 651 -2.02 -12.60 -14.07
C SER A 651 -2.32 -11.10 -13.95
N TRP A 652 -1.90 -10.32 -14.95
CA TRP A 652 -2.25 -8.90 -15.03
C TRP A 652 -3.76 -8.61 -15.07
N PRO A 653 -4.60 -9.39 -15.78
CA PRO A 653 -6.06 -9.22 -15.73
C PRO A 653 -6.65 -9.39 -14.32
N GLU A 654 -6.23 -10.42 -13.56
CA GLU A 654 -6.72 -10.61 -12.18
C GLU A 654 -6.19 -9.55 -11.22
N HIS A 655 -4.94 -9.11 -11.40
CA HIS A 655 -4.41 -7.94 -10.70
C HIS A 655 -5.32 -6.72 -10.92
N CYS A 656 -5.60 -6.39 -12.19
CA CYS A 656 -6.39 -5.22 -12.55
C CYS A 656 -7.85 -5.32 -12.10
N LYS A 657 -8.45 -6.51 -12.13
CA LYS A 657 -9.80 -6.76 -11.60
C LYS A 657 -9.88 -6.46 -10.11
N THR A 658 -8.94 -7.01 -9.34
CA THR A 658 -8.85 -6.76 -7.90
C THR A 658 -8.63 -5.27 -7.64
N TYR A 659 -7.68 -4.66 -8.36
CA TYR A 659 -7.37 -3.24 -8.30
C TYR A 659 -8.59 -2.34 -8.53
N LEU A 660 -9.31 -2.56 -9.64
CA LEU A 660 -10.47 -1.77 -10.03
C LEU A 660 -11.64 -1.98 -9.07
N SER A 661 -11.84 -3.20 -8.54
CA SER A 661 -12.81 -3.45 -7.48
C SER A 661 -12.49 -2.67 -6.21
N ARG A 662 -11.21 -2.53 -5.85
CA ARG A 662 -10.78 -1.73 -4.70
C ARG A 662 -11.04 -0.24 -4.94
N ILE A 663 -10.71 0.29 -6.12
CA ILE A 663 -10.99 1.69 -6.46
C ILE A 663 -12.50 1.97 -6.47
N ALA A 664 -13.32 1.06 -6.99
CA ALA A 664 -14.77 1.23 -7.00
C ALA A 664 -15.38 1.30 -5.59
N SER A 665 -14.70 0.77 -4.57
CA SER A 665 -15.10 0.85 -3.16
C SER A 665 -14.67 2.16 -2.47
N CYS A 666 -13.77 2.94 -3.09
CA CYS A 666 -13.39 4.25 -2.59
C CYS A 666 -14.56 5.21 -2.71
N ARG A 667 -14.71 6.10 -1.72
CA ARG A 667 -15.71 7.17 -1.80
C ARG A 667 -15.32 8.09 -2.96
N THR A 668 -16.26 8.35 -3.87
CA THR A 668 -16.03 9.34 -4.93
C THR A 668 -15.82 10.71 -4.31
N ARG A 669 -14.67 11.29 -4.59
CA ARG A 669 -14.28 12.63 -4.17
C ARG A 669 -13.80 13.34 -5.43
N HIS A 670 -14.42 14.49 -5.72
CA HIS A 670 -14.08 15.34 -6.85
C HIS A 670 -14.36 16.79 -6.47
N PRO A 671 -13.74 17.78 -7.13
CA PRO A 671 -14.11 19.18 -6.97
C PRO A 671 -15.55 19.38 -7.45
N GLN A 672 -16.44 19.77 -6.53
CA GLN A 672 -17.82 20.11 -6.82
C GLN A 672 -18.06 21.55 -6.42
N TRP A 673 -18.59 22.33 -7.36
CA TRP A 673 -18.85 23.75 -7.17
C TRP A 673 -20.35 23.95 -7.11
N LYS A 674 -20.89 24.41 -5.99
CA LYS A 674 -22.33 24.69 -5.87
C LYS A 674 -22.72 25.77 -6.90
N LYS A 675 -23.67 25.47 -7.80
CA LYS A 675 -24.27 26.45 -8.71
C LYS A 675 -25.44 27.14 -8.02
N SER A 676 -25.60 28.45 -8.21
CA SER A 676 -26.61 29.27 -7.52
C SER A 676 -28.05 29.11 -8.05
N GLU A 677 -28.37 28.07 -8.83
CA GLU A 677 -29.70 27.84 -9.43
C GLU A 677 -30.28 26.44 -9.20
N ASP A 678 -29.75 25.65 -8.26
CA ASP A 678 -30.43 24.40 -7.86
C ASP A 678 -31.60 24.73 -6.91
N VAL A 679 -32.71 25.14 -7.53
CA VAL A 679 -34.04 25.04 -6.91
C VAL A 679 -34.25 23.59 -6.52
N ILE A 680 -34.41 23.38 -5.22
CA ILE A 680 -34.81 22.16 -4.51
C ILE A 680 -35.59 21.19 -5.42
N GLU A 681 -34.87 20.29 -6.09
CA GLU A 681 -35.38 18.97 -6.40
C GLU A 681 -34.87 18.05 -5.30
N ASN A 682 -35.81 17.41 -4.58
CA ASN A 682 -35.53 16.40 -3.59
C ASN A 682 -34.83 15.20 -4.26
N SER A 683 -33.53 15.26 -4.46
CA SER A 683 -32.69 14.07 -4.50
C SER A 683 -32.33 13.77 -3.05
N ASP A 684 -32.72 12.57 -2.58
CA ASP A 684 -32.45 12.08 -1.24
C ASP A 684 -31.05 12.48 -0.78
N SER A 685 -30.99 13.35 0.23
CA SER A 685 -29.74 13.79 0.82
C SER A 685 -29.05 12.56 1.42
N ASP A 686 -28.08 12.02 0.69
CA ASP A 686 -27.17 11.01 1.20
C ASP A 686 -26.54 11.53 2.50
N SER A 687 -27.00 10.95 3.61
CA SER A 687 -26.40 10.91 4.95
C SER A 687 -25.81 12.22 5.51
N PRO A 688 -26.25 12.70 6.70
CA PRO A 688 -25.51 13.74 7.41
C PRO A 688 -24.05 13.29 7.60
N GLY A 689 -23.10 14.20 7.34
CA GLY A 689 -21.67 13.95 7.46
C GLY A 689 -21.34 13.34 8.83
N ASN A 690 -20.31 12.48 8.88
CA ASN A 690 -19.94 11.76 10.12
C ASN A 690 -19.79 12.70 11.32
N SER A 691 -19.32 13.94 11.11
CA SER A 691 -19.23 14.98 12.16
C SER A 691 -20.58 15.34 12.82
N LEU A 692 -21.68 15.38 12.06
CA LEU A 692 -23.02 15.65 12.59
C LEU A 692 -23.63 14.43 13.31
N ARG A 693 -23.30 13.20 12.87
CA ARG A 693 -23.68 11.97 13.57
C ARG A 693 -23.00 11.88 14.95
N ASP A 694 -21.75 12.31 15.05
CA ASP A 694 -20.98 12.34 16.30
C ASP A 694 -21.65 13.19 17.39
N ILE A 695 -22.27 14.32 17.01
CA ILE A 695 -23.00 15.20 17.94
C ILE A 695 -24.25 14.51 18.50
N GLN A 696 -24.95 13.71 17.69
CA GLN A 696 -26.17 13.00 18.09
C GLN A 696 -25.87 11.76 18.95
N ASP A 697 -24.82 10.99 18.63
CA ASP A 697 -24.44 9.78 19.38
C ASP A 697 -23.89 10.09 20.79
N ILE A 698 -23.24 11.25 20.99
CA ILE A 698 -22.79 11.71 22.31
C ILE A 698 -24.00 12.05 23.21
N SER A 699 -25.08 12.55 22.61
CA SER A 699 -26.31 12.93 23.32
C SER A 699 -27.09 11.70 23.83
N LEU A 700 -26.95 10.56 23.15
CA LEU A 700 -27.63 9.31 23.48
C LEU A 700 -26.86 8.43 24.48
N ASN A 701 -25.52 8.53 24.53
CA ASN A 701 -24.69 7.74 25.45
C ASN A 701 -24.59 8.30 26.89
N LEU A 702 -25.24 9.43 27.19
CA LEU A 702 -25.29 10.02 28.55
C LEU A 702 -26.46 9.51 29.42
N LYS A 703 -27.22 8.52 28.96
CA LYS A 703 -28.21 7.80 29.76
C LYS A 703 -27.86 6.32 29.82
N LEU A 704 -26.93 5.92 30.69
CA LEU A 704 -26.87 4.57 31.29
C LEU A 704 -25.86 4.53 32.46
N SER A 705 -26.42 4.39 33.66
CA SER A 705 -25.89 3.75 34.88
C SER A 705 -24.73 4.39 35.65
N MET A 706 -25.07 5.31 36.56
CA MET A 706 -24.39 5.45 37.86
C MET A 706 -25.07 4.54 38.90
N GLU A 707 -24.41 3.44 39.26
CA GLU A 707 -24.45 2.79 40.58
C GLU A 707 -22.98 2.68 40.97
N GLY A 708 -22.46 3.14 42.11
CA GLY A 708 -23.02 3.36 43.42
C GLY A 708 -22.01 2.76 44.38
N ASN A 709 -21.14 3.57 44.99
CA ASN A 709 -20.44 3.21 46.22
C ASN A 709 -20.06 4.48 47.00
N LYS A 710 -20.65 4.59 48.19
CA LYS A 710 -20.44 5.62 49.22
C LYS A 710 -19.34 5.17 50.19
N SER A 711 -18.52 6.11 50.67
CA SER A 711 -18.25 6.41 52.09
C SER A 711 -16.99 7.30 52.16
N GLU A 712 -17.15 8.59 52.44
CA GLU A 712 -16.93 9.26 53.75
C GLU A 712 -15.48 9.74 53.94
N GLU A 713 -15.27 11.06 53.87
CA GLU A 713 -14.66 11.83 54.96
C GLU A 713 -14.88 13.34 54.77
N SER A 714 -15.08 14.00 55.90
CA SER A 714 -15.65 15.33 56.12
C SER A 714 -14.60 16.43 56.29
N GLY A 715 -14.88 17.64 55.80
CA GLY A 715 -14.18 18.86 56.22
C GLY A 715 -14.82 20.13 55.63
N ASN A 716 -15.62 20.83 56.43
CA ASN A 716 -16.23 22.13 56.12
C ASN A 716 -15.20 23.28 56.13
N LEU A 717 -15.33 24.24 55.21
CA LEU A 717 -15.35 25.68 55.54
C LEU A 717 -16.00 26.52 54.42
N ASP A 718 -16.94 27.38 54.82
CA ASP A 718 -17.78 28.26 54.01
C ASP A 718 -17.04 29.42 53.31
N SER A 719 -17.50 29.83 52.12
CA SER A 719 -17.87 31.22 51.80
C SER A 719 -18.55 31.39 50.43
N LEU A 720 -19.60 32.23 50.44
CA LEU A 720 -20.53 32.70 49.40
C LEU A 720 -19.82 33.42 48.21
N ASP A 721 -20.31 33.60 46.98
CA ASP A 721 -21.67 33.60 46.40
C ASP A 721 -21.62 33.59 44.85
N SER A 722 -22.73 33.17 44.21
CA SER A 722 -23.17 33.40 42.81
C SER A 722 -22.51 32.64 41.63
N GLU A 723 -22.97 31.41 41.36
CA GLU A 723 -22.90 30.78 40.03
C GLU A 723 -24.27 30.83 39.32
N GLU A 724 -24.33 31.55 38.20
CA GLU A 724 -25.39 31.42 37.19
C GLU A 724 -25.25 30.07 36.47
N SER A 725 -26.35 29.32 36.36
CA SER A 725 -26.31 27.91 35.96
C SER A 725 -25.81 27.67 34.52
N ILE A 726 -24.92 26.70 34.37
CA ILE A 726 -24.38 26.18 33.09
C ILE A 726 -25.49 25.73 32.12
N ALA A 727 -26.67 25.38 32.64
CA ALA A 727 -27.82 24.98 31.84
C ALA A 727 -28.40 26.14 31.01
N ASP A 728 -28.35 27.38 31.50
CA ASP A 728 -28.85 28.55 30.77
C ASP A 728 -27.90 29.01 29.66
N ARG A 729 -26.58 28.81 29.84
CA ARG A 729 -25.59 29.07 28.79
C ARG A 729 -25.70 28.06 27.65
N LYS A 730 -25.96 26.79 27.97
CA LYS A 730 -26.15 25.72 26.97
C LYS A 730 -27.43 25.92 26.14
N ASN A 731 -28.53 26.33 26.78
CA ASN A 731 -29.78 26.67 26.10
C ASN A 731 -29.67 27.94 25.24
N LYS A 732 -28.84 28.92 25.62
CA LYS A 732 -28.53 30.11 24.78
C LYS A 732 -27.70 29.74 23.55
N LEU A 733 -26.75 28.81 23.68
CA LEU A 733 -25.92 28.32 22.56
C LEU A 733 -26.75 27.49 21.56
N GLU A 734 -27.61 26.59 22.04
CA GLU A 734 -28.52 25.82 21.17
C GLU A 734 -29.54 26.73 20.46
N LYS A 735 -30.06 27.79 21.13
CA LYS A 735 -30.94 28.78 20.49
C LYS A 735 -30.21 29.69 19.49
N ALA A 736 -28.91 29.94 19.66
CA ALA A 736 -28.11 30.70 18.70
C ALA A 736 -27.86 29.89 17.42
N VAL A 737 -27.56 28.59 17.55
CA VAL A 737 -27.36 27.65 16.43
C VAL A 737 -28.66 27.41 15.64
N LEU A 738 -29.82 27.39 16.32
CA LEU A 738 -31.13 27.30 15.67
C LEU A 738 -31.59 28.61 15.01
N LYS A 739 -31.05 29.77 15.42
CA LYS A 739 -31.36 31.06 14.79
C LYS A 739 -30.58 31.28 13.49
N LEU A 740 -29.34 30.79 13.40
CA LEU A 740 -28.55 30.86 12.15
C LEU A 740 -29.11 29.97 11.03
N SER A 741 -29.89 28.94 11.35
CA SER A 741 -30.42 27.98 10.37
C SER A 741 -31.85 28.28 9.87
N LYS A 742 -32.52 29.36 10.34
CA LYS A 742 -33.91 29.68 9.98
C LYS A 742 -34.15 31.11 9.47
N GLY A 743 -33.12 31.80 9.01
CA GLY A 743 -33.23 33.15 8.45
C GLY A 743 -33.58 33.20 6.96
N VAL A 744 -34.69 32.59 6.51
CA VAL A 744 -35.29 32.90 5.20
C VAL A 744 -36.76 33.22 5.41
N GLY A 745 -37.05 34.51 5.58
CA GLY A 745 -38.40 35.02 5.70
C GLY A 745 -39.04 35.20 4.33
N ASN A 746 -40.16 34.50 4.12
CA ASN A 746 -41.11 34.71 3.02
C ASN A 746 -41.50 36.19 2.89
N VAL A 747 -41.23 36.79 1.74
CA VAL A 747 -41.90 38.03 1.31
C VAL A 747 -42.56 37.79 -0.04
N THR A 748 -43.88 37.69 -0.01
CA THR A 748 -44.80 37.71 -1.15
C THR A 748 -44.72 39.04 -1.90
N GLN A 749 -44.40 39.04 -3.19
CA GLN A 749 -44.80 40.11 -4.12
C GLN A 749 -45.20 39.57 -5.50
N LYS A 750 -46.16 40.31 -6.08
CA LYS A 750 -47.06 39.96 -7.18
C LYS A 750 -46.38 39.92 -8.56
N ALA A 751 -46.94 39.04 -9.40
CA ALA A 751 -46.67 38.93 -10.82
C ALA A 751 -46.93 40.22 -11.61
N GLY A 752 -46.03 40.50 -12.55
CA GLY A 752 -46.21 41.46 -13.64
C GLY A 752 -45.36 41.00 -14.82
N ALA A 753 -46.02 40.43 -15.83
CA ALA A 753 -45.42 39.93 -17.07
C ALA A 753 -45.05 41.09 -18.01
N GLY A 754 -43.89 40.99 -18.66
CA GLY A 754 -43.45 41.89 -19.72
C GLY A 754 -42.25 41.32 -20.44
N GLU A 755 -42.52 40.63 -21.56
CA GLU A 755 -41.52 40.08 -22.48
C GLU A 755 -40.67 41.19 -23.13
N LYS A 756 -39.34 41.01 -23.16
CA LYS A 756 -38.46 41.29 -24.31
C LYS A 756 -37.03 40.74 -24.11
N PRO A 757 -36.31 40.44 -25.21
CA PRO A 757 -35.21 39.48 -25.23
C PRO A 757 -33.86 40.16 -25.01
N ASP A 758 -32.91 39.54 -24.31
CA ASP A 758 -31.48 39.81 -24.52
C ASP A 758 -30.55 38.77 -23.87
N GLN A 759 -29.57 38.33 -24.68
CA GLN A 759 -28.20 37.93 -24.35
C GLN A 759 -27.93 37.24 -22.99
N SER A 760 -27.85 35.92 -22.98
CA SER A 760 -27.40 35.14 -21.81
C SER A 760 -25.92 34.75 -21.90
N SER A 761 -25.05 35.58 -21.33
CA SER A 761 -23.76 35.15 -20.77
C SER A 761 -23.89 35.09 -19.25
N ASN A 762 -24.39 33.97 -18.72
CA ASN A 762 -24.52 33.76 -17.27
C ASN A 762 -23.17 33.35 -16.67
N THR A 763 -22.38 34.35 -16.27
CA THR A 763 -21.18 34.16 -15.43
C THR A 763 -21.58 34.17 -13.95
N THR A 764 -21.19 33.11 -13.24
CA THR A 764 -21.22 32.96 -11.78
C THR A 764 -20.72 34.22 -11.07
N LYS A 765 -21.36 34.60 -9.96
CA LYS A 765 -21.02 35.74 -9.07
C LYS A 765 -19.68 35.55 -8.32
N LEU A 766 -18.58 35.30 -9.02
CA LEU A 766 -17.23 35.45 -8.45
C LEU A 766 -16.56 36.67 -9.09
N PRO A 767 -15.69 37.39 -8.36
CA PRO A 767 -14.96 38.53 -8.90
C PRO A 767 -14.30 38.13 -10.23
N ALA A 768 -14.35 39.03 -11.22
CA ALA A 768 -13.87 38.78 -12.57
C ALA A 768 -12.33 38.61 -12.65
N LEU A 769 -11.80 37.53 -12.06
CA LEU A 769 -10.39 37.15 -12.03
C LEU A 769 -9.80 36.85 -13.40
N ARG A 770 -10.66 36.60 -14.41
CA ARG A 770 -10.27 36.39 -15.81
C ARG A 770 -9.55 37.59 -16.45
N ARG A 771 -9.49 38.75 -15.79
CA ARG A 771 -8.74 39.93 -16.26
C ARG A 771 -7.34 40.09 -15.62
N ARG A 772 -7.02 39.37 -14.54
CA ARG A 772 -5.71 39.50 -13.88
C ARG A 772 -4.64 38.73 -14.66
N LYS A 773 -3.50 39.36 -14.89
CA LYS A 773 -2.32 38.75 -15.54
C LYS A 773 -1.44 38.00 -14.54
N HIS A 774 -1.30 38.53 -13.31
CA HIS A 774 -0.50 37.94 -12.24
C HIS A 774 -1.26 37.95 -10.92
N ILE A 775 -0.97 37.00 -10.05
CA ILE A 775 -1.52 36.93 -8.68
C ILE A 775 -0.36 36.95 -7.69
N PHE A 776 -0.36 37.95 -6.83
CA PHE A 776 0.67 38.19 -5.83
C PHE A 776 0.19 37.65 -4.49
N VAL A 777 0.83 36.62 -3.98
CA VAL A 777 0.54 35.97 -2.71
C VAL A 777 1.50 36.50 -1.66
N ILE A 778 0.99 37.20 -0.65
CA ILE A 778 1.77 37.70 0.48
C ILE A 778 1.67 36.66 1.60
N ALA A 779 2.71 35.83 1.72
CA ALA A 779 2.80 34.73 2.69
C ALA A 779 4.00 34.92 3.63
N VAL A 780 4.23 36.17 4.03
CA VAL A 780 5.34 36.55 4.88
C VAL A 780 4.95 36.34 6.33
N ASP A 781 5.76 35.56 7.04
CA ASP A 781 5.62 35.40 8.49
C ASP A 781 6.16 36.67 9.18
N PHE A 782 5.74 36.97 10.40
CA PHE A 782 6.08 38.25 11.04
C PHE A 782 6.20 38.12 12.56
N ASP A 783 7.12 38.88 13.13
CA ASP A 783 7.37 38.93 14.57
C ASP A 783 6.36 39.85 15.27
N THR A 784 6.01 40.98 14.64
CA THR A 784 4.94 41.86 15.09
C THR A 784 3.87 42.09 14.03
N GLU A 785 2.63 42.26 14.46
CA GLU A 785 1.47 42.49 13.60
C GLU A 785 1.59 43.73 12.69
N LEU A 786 2.40 44.72 13.09
CA LEU A 786 2.65 45.94 12.31
C LEU A 786 3.56 45.68 11.11
N ASP A 787 4.41 44.65 11.15
CA ASP A 787 5.37 44.34 10.10
C ASP A 787 4.64 43.89 8.82
N LEU A 788 3.58 43.09 8.95
CA LEU A 788 2.78 42.63 7.81
C LEU A 788 2.18 43.81 7.03
N VAL A 789 1.62 44.80 7.75
CA VAL A 789 1.03 46.00 7.15
C VAL A 789 2.09 46.80 6.39
N GLU A 790 3.28 46.97 6.97
CA GLU A 790 4.37 47.69 6.33
C GLU A 790 4.84 46.98 5.04
N ILE A 791 4.96 45.65 5.08
CA ILE A 791 5.35 44.83 3.91
C ILE A 791 4.30 44.94 2.80
N VAL A 792 3.01 44.87 3.14
CA VAL A 792 1.92 45.05 2.17
C VAL A 792 2.03 46.42 1.49
N HIS A 793 2.24 47.49 2.25
CA HIS A 793 2.44 48.83 1.70
C HIS A 793 3.69 48.91 0.79
N LYS A 794 4.79 48.27 1.17
CA LYS A 794 6.02 48.20 0.37
C LYS A 794 5.79 47.48 -0.97
N ILE A 795 5.09 46.35 -0.95
CA ILE A 795 4.73 45.59 -2.15
C ILE A 795 3.79 46.41 -3.04
N PHE A 796 2.74 47.01 -2.47
CA PHE A 796 1.81 47.85 -3.20
C PHE A 796 2.49 49.03 -3.90
N ARG A 797 3.42 49.71 -3.21
CA ARG A 797 4.22 50.79 -3.80
C ARG A 797 5.15 50.30 -4.90
N ALA A 798 5.70 49.09 -4.79
CA ALA A 798 6.57 48.52 -5.80
C ALA A 798 5.84 48.29 -7.13
N VAL A 799 4.54 47.97 -7.10
CA VAL A 799 3.74 47.65 -8.30
C VAL A 799 2.58 48.61 -8.57
N ASP A 800 2.67 49.84 -8.07
CA ASP A 800 1.56 50.81 -8.07
C ASP A 800 0.96 51.05 -9.47
N LYS A 801 1.81 51.18 -10.51
CA LYS A 801 1.37 51.35 -11.90
C LYS A 801 0.51 50.18 -12.41
N ASP A 802 0.97 48.94 -12.18
CA ASP A 802 0.28 47.72 -12.65
C ASP A 802 -0.93 47.35 -11.79
N ARG A 803 -0.87 47.69 -10.50
CA ARG A 803 -1.99 47.58 -9.56
C ARG A 803 -3.15 48.48 -10.01
N MET A 804 -2.87 49.75 -10.32
CA MET A 804 -3.89 50.71 -10.79
C MET A 804 -4.45 50.34 -12.17
N ALA A 805 -3.67 49.65 -13.01
CA ALA A 805 -4.15 49.09 -14.28
C ALA A 805 -5.07 47.87 -14.11
N GLY A 806 -5.16 47.30 -12.91
CA GLY A 806 -5.96 46.11 -12.62
C GLY A 806 -5.32 44.80 -13.08
N ASN A 807 -4.05 44.81 -13.49
CA ASN A 807 -3.36 43.64 -14.04
C ASN A 807 -2.92 42.64 -12.97
N ILE A 808 -2.79 43.08 -11.72
CA ILE A 808 -2.31 42.26 -10.59
C ILE A 808 -3.45 42.03 -9.61
N GLY A 809 -3.67 40.77 -9.25
CA GLY A 809 -4.49 40.38 -8.11
C GLY A 809 -3.64 40.10 -6.87
N PHE A 810 -4.24 40.19 -5.68
CA PHE A 810 -3.53 40.00 -4.41
C PHE A 810 -4.21 38.96 -3.53
N VAL A 811 -3.42 38.11 -2.87
CA VAL A 811 -3.87 37.14 -1.88
C VAL A 811 -3.01 37.27 -0.64
N ILE A 812 -3.62 37.32 0.54
CA ILE A 812 -2.90 37.21 1.82
C ILE A 812 -2.95 35.76 2.28
N SER A 813 -1.83 35.22 2.76
CA SER A 813 -1.73 33.84 3.25
C SER A 813 -0.99 33.77 4.58
N THR A 814 -1.72 33.66 5.69
CA THR A 814 -1.15 33.77 7.05
C THR A 814 -1.73 32.73 8.00
N THR A 815 -1.19 32.69 9.21
CA THR A 815 -1.69 31.89 10.32
C THR A 815 -2.78 32.59 11.12
N LEU A 816 -3.05 33.86 10.84
CA LEU A 816 -4.06 34.66 11.52
C LEU A 816 -5.49 34.22 11.18
N THR A 817 -6.41 34.56 12.09
CA THR A 817 -7.84 34.51 11.83
C THR A 817 -8.28 35.66 10.91
N ILE A 818 -9.44 35.53 10.27
CA ILE A 818 -9.99 36.59 9.41
C ILE A 818 -10.28 37.89 10.20
N LEU A 819 -10.64 37.78 11.47
CA LEU A 819 -10.90 38.92 12.37
C LEU A 819 -9.62 39.71 12.67
N GLU A 820 -8.52 39.01 12.92
CA GLU A 820 -7.21 39.63 13.12
C GLU A 820 -6.75 40.31 11.84
N ILE A 821 -6.84 39.63 10.69
CA ILE A 821 -6.52 40.23 9.38
C ILE A 821 -7.33 41.50 9.15
N TYR A 822 -8.65 41.47 9.37
CA TYR A 822 -9.49 42.64 9.20
C TYR A 822 -9.07 43.80 10.10
N SER A 823 -8.78 43.51 11.38
CA SER A 823 -8.32 44.51 12.33
C SER A 823 -6.98 45.14 11.90
N LEU A 824 -6.06 44.34 11.35
CA LEU A 824 -4.78 44.81 10.83
C LEU A 824 -4.93 45.66 9.57
N LEU A 825 -5.79 45.26 8.65
CA LEU A 825 -6.06 46.03 7.43
C LEU A 825 -6.68 47.39 7.77
N VAL A 826 -7.64 47.43 8.70
CA VAL A 826 -8.25 48.68 9.17
C VAL A 826 -7.22 49.58 9.86
N ALA A 827 -6.40 49.02 10.76
CA ALA A 827 -5.33 49.77 11.43
C ALA A 827 -4.28 50.30 10.44
N GLY A 828 -4.00 49.53 9.38
CA GLY A 828 -3.07 49.87 8.31
C GLY A 828 -3.63 50.78 7.22
N GLY A 829 -4.91 51.12 7.25
CA GLY A 829 -5.58 51.93 6.23
C GLY A 829 -5.68 51.25 4.86
N ILE A 830 -5.75 49.92 4.81
CA ILE A 830 -5.84 49.12 3.59
C ILE A 830 -7.27 48.57 3.45
N ALA A 831 -7.87 48.67 2.26
CA ALA A 831 -9.22 48.17 2.05
C ALA A 831 -9.21 46.65 1.85
N ALA A 832 -10.15 45.93 2.47
CA ALA A 832 -10.29 44.48 2.26
C ALA A 832 -10.53 44.11 0.78
N THR A 833 -11.17 45.00 0.02
CA THR A 833 -11.42 44.86 -1.42
C THR A 833 -10.17 45.04 -2.30
N ASP A 834 -9.03 45.44 -1.73
CA ASP A 834 -7.74 45.47 -2.45
C ASP A 834 -7.18 44.06 -2.71
N PHE A 835 -7.70 43.05 -2.01
CA PHE A 835 -7.34 41.64 -2.17
C PHE A 835 -8.43 40.88 -2.90
N ASP A 836 -8.06 39.82 -3.60
CA ASP A 836 -8.99 38.91 -4.26
C ASP A 836 -9.31 37.69 -3.40
N ALA A 837 -8.42 37.28 -2.46
CA ALA A 837 -8.69 36.22 -1.49
C ALA A 837 -7.80 36.31 -0.22
N PHE A 838 -8.23 35.62 0.83
CA PHE A 838 -7.51 35.49 2.10
C PHE A 838 -7.42 34.02 2.52
N ILE A 839 -6.20 33.51 2.67
CA ILE A 839 -5.89 32.19 3.23
C ILE A 839 -5.52 32.40 4.70
N CYS A 840 -6.36 31.87 5.59
CA CYS A 840 -6.30 32.10 7.03
C CYS A 840 -6.02 30.79 7.79
N ASN A 841 -5.73 30.90 9.09
CA ASN A 841 -5.61 29.76 10.01
C ASN A 841 -4.71 28.65 9.45
N SER A 842 -3.54 29.04 8.96
CA SER A 842 -2.52 28.16 8.36
C SER A 842 -3.01 27.38 7.13
N GLY A 843 -3.97 27.93 6.40
CA GLY A 843 -4.53 27.34 5.19
C GLY A 843 -5.74 26.43 5.42
N SER A 844 -6.33 26.44 6.61
CA SER A 844 -7.59 25.73 6.87
C SER A 844 -8.84 26.51 6.47
N ASP A 845 -8.74 27.83 6.35
CA ASP A 845 -9.87 28.68 5.97
C ASP A 845 -9.52 29.57 4.78
N LEU A 846 -10.48 29.74 3.86
CA LEU A 846 -10.33 30.56 2.67
C LEU A 846 -11.53 31.52 2.57
N TYR A 847 -11.24 32.82 2.45
CA TYR A 847 -12.25 33.87 2.39
C TYR A 847 -12.09 34.74 1.14
N TYR A 848 -13.21 35.29 0.67
CA TYR A 848 -13.30 36.27 -0.42
C TYR A 848 -13.93 37.57 0.09
N PRO A 849 -13.51 38.75 -0.37
CA PRO A 849 -14.17 40.01 0.00
C PRO A 849 -15.50 40.21 -0.74
N PHE A 850 -16.49 40.82 -0.09
CA PHE A 850 -17.79 41.10 -0.72
C PHE A 850 -17.67 42.14 -1.86
N SER A 851 -18.37 41.88 -2.97
CA SER A 851 -18.32 42.72 -4.17
C SER A 851 -19.40 43.81 -4.25
N ASN A 852 -20.47 43.76 -3.44
CA ASN A 852 -21.59 44.73 -3.49
C ASN A 852 -21.66 45.59 -2.23
N SER A 853 -21.51 46.90 -2.41
CA SER A 853 -21.52 47.93 -1.35
C SER A 853 -22.92 48.31 -0.83
N GLU A 854 -24.00 47.87 -1.48
CA GLU A 854 -25.37 48.32 -1.14
C GLU A 854 -26.08 47.48 -0.06
N GLU A 855 -25.71 46.21 0.15
CA GLU A 855 -26.27 45.37 1.23
C GLU A 855 -25.57 45.63 2.59
N TYR A 856 -24.39 46.26 2.56
CA TYR A 856 -23.55 46.55 3.73
C TYR A 856 -24.16 47.51 4.74
N LEU A 857 -25.12 48.32 4.32
CA LEU A 857 -25.72 49.34 5.19
C LEU A 857 -26.71 48.76 6.21
N ASN A 858 -27.07 47.47 6.11
CA ASN A 858 -28.16 46.89 6.91
C ASN A 858 -27.82 45.63 7.74
N SER A 859 -26.61 45.08 7.71
CA SER A 859 -26.22 43.94 8.57
C SER A 859 -24.89 44.16 9.30
N SER A 860 -24.82 43.64 10.53
CA SER A 860 -23.64 43.66 11.40
C SER A 860 -22.55 42.65 11.00
N ASP A 861 -22.49 42.26 9.72
CA ASP A 861 -21.68 41.14 9.25
C ASP A 861 -20.34 41.59 8.64
N LEU A 862 -19.28 40.79 8.88
CA LEU A 862 -17.91 41.05 8.42
C LEU A 862 -17.80 41.09 6.88
N PRO A 863 -16.88 41.88 6.28
CA PRO A 863 -16.73 42.08 4.83
C PRO A 863 -16.19 40.90 4.02
N PHE A 864 -16.46 39.67 4.47
CA PHE A 864 -15.90 38.46 3.90
C PHE A 864 -16.93 37.34 3.76
N GLU A 865 -16.82 36.60 2.66
CA GLU A 865 -17.54 35.37 2.37
C GLU A 865 -16.58 34.19 2.49
N LEU A 866 -17.00 33.14 3.22
CA LEU A 866 -16.22 31.91 3.42
C LEU A 866 -16.40 30.95 2.24
N ASP A 867 -15.32 30.34 1.73
CA ASP A 867 -15.40 29.31 0.70
C ASP A 867 -15.86 27.96 1.31
N SER A 868 -17.16 27.68 1.23
CA SER A 868 -17.74 26.42 1.70
C SER A 868 -17.32 25.20 0.86
N ASP A 869 -16.93 25.39 -0.41
CA ASP A 869 -16.48 24.30 -1.28
C ASP A 869 -15.08 23.84 -0.81
N TYR A 870 -14.21 24.78 -0.42
CA TYR A 870 -12.90 24.48 0.16
C TYR A 870 -13.02 23.68 1.47
N HIS A 871 -13.92 24.10 2.37
CA HIS A 871 -14.22 23.37 3.60
C HIS A 871 -14.68 21.93 3.34
N SER A 872 -15.57 21.75 2.36
CA SER A 872 -16.06 20.42 1.97
C SER A 872 -14.92 19.51 1.47
N GLN A 873 -13.90 20.09 0.86
CA GLN A 873 -12.71 19.37 0.39
C GLN A 873 -11.77 18.96 1.54
N ILE A 874 -11.49 19.86 2.49
CA ILE A 874 -10.57 19.57 3.60
C ILE A 874 -11.22 18.83 4.78
N GLU A 875 -12.55 18.76 4.86
CA GLU A 875 -13.29 18.02 5.90
C GLU A 875 -12.96 16.51 5.89
N TYR A 876 -12.47 16.00 4.77
CA TYR A 876 -12.16 14.59 4.62
C TYR A 876 -11.26 14.05 5.76
N ARG A 877 -11.82 13.12 6.56
CA ARG A 877 -11.21 12.48 7.74
C ARG A 877 -10.92 13.43 8.92
N TRP A 878 -11.49 14.63 8.92
CA TRP A 878 -11.40 15.53 10.05
C TRP A 878 -12.20 15.00 11.25
N GLY A 879 -11.58 14.98 12.43
CA GLY A 879 -12.18 14.43 13.66
C GLY A 879 -13.02 15.41 14.48
N GLY A 880 -13.14 16.66 14.03
CA GLY A 880 -13.94 17.70 14.67
C GLY A 880 -13.73 17.79 16.18
N GLU A 881 -14.83 17.77 16.93
CA GLU A 881 -14.85 17.88 18.39
C GLU A 881 -14.19 16.69 19.10
N GLY A 882 -14.25 15.48 18.52
CA GLY A 882 -13.60 14.30 19.09
C GLY A 882 -12.07 14.40 19.05
N LEU A 883 -11.53 14.97 17.97
CA LEU A 883 -10.12 15.33 17.87
C LEU A 883 -9.76 16.44 18.87
N ARG A 884 -10.57 17.51 18.94
CA ARG A 884 -10.36 18.63 19.87
C ARG A 884 -10.17 18.15 21.31
N ARG A 885 -11.08 17.33 21.84
CA ARG A 885 -10.97 16.77 23.21
C ARG A 885 -9.69 15.96 23.42
N THR A 886 -9.23 15.26 22.40
CA THR A 886 -7.98 14.49 22.46
C THR A 886 -6.78 15.42 22.55
N LEU A 887 -6.77 16.50 21.76
CA LEU A 887 -5.73 17.52 21.79
C LEU A 887 -5.72 18.31 23.11
N VAL A 888 -6.88 18.70 23.63
CA VAL A 888 -7.00 19.37 24.94
C VAL A 888 -6.46 18.50 26.06
N ARG A 889 -6.76 17.20 26.05
CA ARG A 889 -6.19 16.25 27.03
C ARG A 889 -4.68 16.13 26.90
N TRP A 890 -4.16 16.10 25.68
CA TRP A 890 -2.72 16.07 25.44
C TRP A 890 -2.06 17.37 25.95
N ALA A 891 -2.61 18.55 25.62
CA ALA A 891 -2.12 19.84 26.11
C ALA A 891 -2.13 19.90 27.64
N GLY A 892 -3.20 19.41 28.28
CA GLY A 892 -3.32 19.31 29.74
C GLY A 892 -2.28 18.40 30.40
N SER A 893 -1.68 17.46 29.66
CA SER A 893 -0.63 16.57 30.19
C SER A 893 0.76 17.22 30.24
N ILE A 894 0.94 18.38 29.61
CA ILE A 894 2.22 19.11 29.59
C ILE A 894 2.21 20.16 30.69
N ILE A 895 2.76 19.79 31.85
CA ILE A 895 2.81 20.63 33.05
C ILE A 895 4.24 21.16 33.23
N SER A 896 4.35 22.45 33.48
CA SER A 896 5.57 23.12 33.95
C SER A 896 5.54 23.20 35.47
N VAL A 897 6.63 22.80 36.12
CA VAL A 897 6.79 22.94 37.57
C VAL A 897 7.59 24.21 37.85
N ASN A 898 6.90 25.27 38.27
CA ASN A 898 7.52 26.51 38.75
C ASN A 898 7.30 26.65 40.26
N GLY A 899 8.22 26.11 41.06
CA GLY A 899 8.11 26.14 42.53
C GLY A 899 6.99 25.23 43.05
N ALA A 900 6.04 25.77 43.81
CA ALA A 900 4.92 25.03 44.42
C ALA A 900 3.63 25.00 43.56
N ASN A 901 3.61 25.68 42.42
CA ASN A 901 2.44 25.75 41.53
C ASN A 901 2.71 24.98 40.23
N GLU A 902 1.77 24.10 39.87
CA GLU A 902 1.70 23.43 38.58
C GLU A 902 1.01 24.35 37.57
N GLU A 903 1.71 24.73 36.49
CA GLU A 903 1.12 25.51 35.40
C GLU A 903 1.13 24.72 34.10
N HIS A 904 0.04 24.79 33.34
CA HIS A 904 -0.05 24.17 32.02
C HIS A 904 0.83 24.92 31.02
N ALA A 905 1.74 24.20 30.36
CA ALA A 905 2.66 24.77 29.37
C ALA A 905 1.96 25.07 28.03
N VAL A 906 0.88 24.34 27.73
CA VAL A 906 0.07 24.50 26.52
C VAL A 906 -1.39 24.70 26.93
N ILE A 907 -2.02 25.75 26.42
CA ILE A 907 -3.39 26.14 26.74
C ILE A 907 -4.17 26.31 25.44
N GLU A 908 -5.40 25.85 25.41
CA GLU A 908 -6.29 26.03 24.26
C GLU A 908 -6.57 27.53 23.99
N ASP A 909 -6.49 27.93 22.72
CA ASP A 909 -6.84 29.28 22.25
C ASP A 909 -8.22 29.23 21.59
N GLU A 910 -9.28 29.23 22.39
CA GLU A 910 -10.67 29.11 21.88
C GLU A 910 -11.04 30.27 20.94
N GLU A 911 -10.52 31.47 21.20
CA GLU A 911 -10.82 32.67 20.38
C GLU A 911 -10.26 32.56 18.96
N ARG A 912 -9.12 31.88 18.80
CA ARG A 912 -8.46 31.69 17.50
C ARG A 912 -8.73 30.35 16.84
N SER A 913 -9.41 29.45 17.54
CA SER A 913 -9.78 28.15 16.98
C SER A 913 -10.95 28.30 16.02
N SER A 914 -10.89 27.58 14.90
CA SER A 914 -11.98 27.47 13.92
C SER A 914 -12.45 26.02 13.79
N THR A 915 -13.48 25.78 12.98
CA THR A 915 -13.99 24.41 12.74
C THR A 915 -12.91 23.47 12.22
N TYR A 916 -11.96 23.98 11.43
CA TYR A 916 -10.89 23.21 10.79
C TYR A 916 -9.48 23.64 11.24
N CYS A 917 -9.37 24.39 12.34
CA CYS A 917 -8.10 24.73 12.96
C CYS A 917 -8.24 24.76 14.48
N HIS A 918 -7.61 23.81 15.16
CA HIS A 918 -7.52 23.83 16.63
C HIS A 918 -6.25 24.56 17.03
N ALA A 919 -6.39 25.71 17.69
CA ALA A 919 -5.29 26.59 18.07
C ALA A 919 -4.96 26.48 19.57
N PHE A 920 -3.66 26.53 19.89
CA PHE A 920 -3.14 26.47 21.26
C PHE A 920 -2.05 27.51 21.48
N LYS A 921 -2.06 28.16 22.65
CA LYS A 921 -0.98 29.03 23.15
C LYS A 921 0.05 28.18 23.89
N VAL A 922 1.31 28.37 23.54
CA VAL A 922 2.47 27.74 24.18
C VAL A 922 3.15 28.77 25.08
N LYS A 923 3.08 28.57 26.39
CA LYS A 923 3.73 29.43 27.39
C LYS A 923 5.21 29.12 27.58
N ASN A 924 5.56 27.83 27.57
CA ASN A 924 6.93 27.36 27.74
C ASN A 924 7.36 26.51 26.54
N THR A 925 8.19 27.08 25.67
CA THR A 925 8.65 26.45 24.43
C THR A 925 9.60 25.28 24.67
N GLU A 926 10.27 25.19 25.83
CA GLU A 926 11.23 24.12 26.12
C GLU A 926 10.56 22.79 26.47
N LEU A 927 9.30 22.82 26.92
CA LEU A 927 8.53 21.64 27.32
C LEU A 927 7.75 21.01 26.16
N VAL A 928 7.67 21.69 25.02
CA VAL A 928 6.86 21.26 23.89
C VAL A 928 7.69 20.41 22.92
N PRO A 929 7.18 19.24 22.49
CA PRO A 929 7.93 18.38 21.58
C PRO A 929 8.03 19.00 20.17
N PRO A 930 9.10 18.68 19.41
CA PRO A 930 9.20 19.04 18.01
C PRO A 930 7.99 18.54 17.21
N ALA A 931 7.61 19.27 16.15
CA ALA A 931 6.39 19.00 15.37
C ALA A 931 6.31 17.54 14.88
N LYS A 932 7.43 16.93 14.54
CA LYS A 932 7.51 15.51 14.15
C LYS A 932 7.11 14.56 15.28
N GLU A 933 7.59 14.77 16.50
CA GLU A 933 7.26 13.88 17.62
C GLU A 933 5.78 14.04 18.00
N LEU A 934 5.25 15.26 17.93
CA LEU A 934 3.81 15.48 18.10
C LEU A 934 2.98 14.78 17.01
N ARG A 935 3.35 14.93 15.73
CA ARG A 935 2.72 14.18 14.63
C ARG A 935 2.78 12.68 14.84
N LYS A 936 3.92 12.15 15.30
CA LYS A 936 4.08 10.72 15.64
C LYS A 936 3.10 10.29 16.74
N LEU A 937 2.95 11.07 17.82
CA LEU A 937 1.99 10.78 18.90
C LEU A 937 0.54 10.73 18.38
N LEU A 938 0.18 11.67 17.50
CA LEU A 938 -1.15 11.71 16.88
C LEU A 938 -1.37 10.51 15.94
N ARG A 939 -0.38 10.18 15.11
CA ARG A 939 -0.43 9.01 14.22
C ARG A 939 -0.62 7.71 14.99
N ILE A 940 0.02 7.52 16.15
CA ILE A 940 -0.15 6.35 17.01
C ILE A 940 -1.61 6.18 17.46
N GLN A 941 -2.34 7.27 17.61
CA GLN A 941 -3.78 7.26 17.92
C GLN A 941 -4.68 7.17 16.68
N ALA A 942 -4.08 6.92 15.50
CA ALA A 942 -4.72 6.97 14.18
C ALA A 942 -5.32 8.34 13.82
N LEU A 943 -4.82 9.43 14.41
CA LEU A 943 -5.21 10.79 14.07
C LEU A 943 -4.22 11.34 13.04
N ARG A 944 -4.73 11.66 11.84
CA ARG A 944 -3.94 12.13 10.70
C ARG A 944 -4.24 13.61 10.47
N CYS A 945 -3.33 14.49 10.88
CA CYS A 945 -3.46 15.94 10.78
C CYS A 945 -2.08 16.60 10.68
N HIS A 946 -2.06 17.85 10.23
CA HIS A 946 -0.86 18.68 10.24
C HIS A 946 -0.76 19.44 11.57
N VAL A 947 0.47 19.59 12.03
CA VAL A 947 0.85 20.29 13.25
C VAL A 947 1.78 21.41 12.82
N ILE A 948 1.36 22.64 13.06
CA ILE A 948 2.08 23.84 12.63
C ILE A 948 2.43 24.67 13.86
N TYR A 949 3.72 24.88 14.11
CA TYR A 949 4.17 25.89 15.07
C TYR A 949 4.37 27.21 14.34
N SER A 950 3.87 28.28 14.96
CA SER A 950 4.00 29.66 14.48
C SER A 950 4.43 30.60 15.60
N TYR A 951 4.86 31.82 15.24
CA TYR A 951 5.31 32.87 16.17
C TYR A 951 6.37 32.36 17.15
N ASP A 952 7.53 31.93 16.66
CA ASP A 952 8.62 31.46 17.53
C ASP A 952 8.22 30.28 18.46
N CYS A 953 7.32 29.43 17.95
CA CYS A 953 6.72 28.31 18.68
C CYS A 953 5.84 28.71 19.88
N THR A 954 5.40 29.97 19.96
CA THR A 954 4.43 30.42 20.97
C THR A 954 2.99 30.07 20.62
N LYS A 955 2.72 29.69 19.37
CA LYS A 955 1.43 29.19 18.91
C LYS A 955 1.56 27.83 18.23
N LEU A 956 0.55 27.00 18.42
CA LEU A 956 0.42 25.68 17.81
C LEU A 956 -0.95 25.55 17.15
N HIS A 957 -0.97 25.26 15.86
CA HIS A 957 -2.17 24.99 15.08
C HIS A 957 -2.21 23.53 14.65
N VAL A 958 -3.38 22.91 14.78
CA VAL A 958 -3.65 21.57 14.25
C VAL A 958 -4.74 21.66 13.19
N ILE A 959 -4.41 21.30 11.95
CA ILE A 959 -5.27 21.44 10.77
C ILE A 959 -5.46 20.09 10.04
N PRO A 960 -6.49 19.93 9.19
CA PRO A 960 -6.74 18.72 8.41
C PRO A 960 -5.54 18.27 7.57
N VAL A 961 -5.44 16.98 7.29
CA VAL A 961 -4.36 16.38 6.47
C VAL A 961 -4.33 16.87 5.02
N LEU A 962 -5.44 17.42 4.50
CA LEU A 962 -5.50 17.99 3.15
C LEU A 962 -5.33 19.51 3.13
N ALA A 963 -5.19 20.14 4.30
CA ALA A 963 -5.08 21.59 4.44
C ALA A 963 -3.62 22.01 4.68
N SER A 964 -3.19 23.03 3.96
CA SER A 964 -1.97 23.80 4.22
C SER A 964 -2.02 25.10 3.43
N ARG A 965 -1.15 26.07 3.73
CA ARG A 965 -1.03 27.29 2.92
C ARG A 965 -0.72 26.97 1.45
N SER A 966 0.19 26.03 1.19
CA SER A 966 0.54 25.61 -0.17
C SER A 966 -0.57 24.85 -0.90
N GLN A 967 -1.35 24.02 -0.19
CA GLN A 967 -2.50 23.34 -0.78
C GLN A 967 -3.65 24.30 -1.09
N ALA A 968 -3.89 25.30 -0.24
CA ALA A 968 -4.86 26.35 -0.51
C ALA A 968 -4.51 27.11 -1.81
N LEU A 969 -3.22 27.35 -2.09
CA LEU A 969 -2.79 27.96 -3.36
C LEU A 969 -3.09 27.07 -4.58
N ARG A 970 -2.87 25.76 -4.47
CA ARG A 970 -3.23 24.81 -5.53
C ARG A 970 -4.74 24.69 -5.70
N TYR A 971 -5.50 24.75 -4.61
CA TYR A 971 -6.95 24.82 -4.68
C TYR A 971 -7.41 26.07 -5.43
N LEU A 972 -6.80 27.24 -5.18
CA LEU A 972 -7.10 28.45 -5.94
C LEU A 972 -6.79 28.29 -7.44
N HIS A 973 -5.70 27.60 -7.81
CA HIS A 973 -5.44 27.24 -9.21
C HIS A 973 -6.56 26.38 -9.81
N VAL A 974 -7.03 25.35 -9.10
CA VAL A 974 -8.12 24.46 -9.54
C VAL A 974 -9.44 25.22 -9.64
N ARG A 975 -9.75 26.10 -8.67
CA ARG A 975 -10.98 26.88 -8.57
C ARG A 975 -11.04 28.02 -9.60
N TRP A 976 -9.95 28.76 -9.77
CA TRP A 976 -9.90 29.95 -10.64
C TRP A 976 -9.45 29.63 -12.07
N GLY A 977 -8.78 28.49 -12.29
CA GLY A 977 -8.19 28.13 -13.58
C GLY A 977 -7.01 29.01 -14.00
N THR A 978 -6.36 29.68 -13.05
CA THR A 978 -5.22 30.60 -13.28
C THR A 978 -3.91 29.84 -13.28
N GLU A 979 -3.08 29.92 -14.32
CA GLU A 979 -1.81 29.17 -14.39
C GLU A 979 -0.86 29.47 -13.21
N LEU A 980 -0.29 28.43 -12.60
CA LEU A 980 0.63 28.54 -11.46
C LEU A 980 1.90 29.36 -11.77
N SER A 981 2.36 29.36 -13.02
CA SER A 981 3.47 30.20 -13.49
C SER A 981 3.21 31.71 -13.40
N ASN A 982 1.95 32.12 -13.27
CA ASN A 982 1.55 33.52 -13.11
C ASN A 982 1.43 33.94 -11.63
N LEU A 983 1.62 33.01 -10.68
CA LEU A 983 1.64 33.29 -9.26
C LEU A 983 3.03 33.77 -8.83
N VAL A 984 3.04 34.76 -7.94
CA VAL A 984 4.24 35.32 -7.31
C VAL A 984 4.06 35.26 -5.80
N VAL A 985 4.87 34.48 -5.10
CA VAL A 985 4.76 34.26 -3.67
C VAL A 985 5.86 35.04 -2.96
N PHE A 986 5.48 35.94 -2.05
CA PHE A 986 6.39 36.69 -1.18
C PHE A 986 6.48 36.00 0.17
N ILE A 987 7.69 35.69 0.60
CA ILE A 987 7.99 35.01 1.87
C ILE A 987 9.20 35.65 2.57
N GLY A 988 9.37 35.40 3.87
CA GLY A 988 10.56 35.77 4.62
C GLY A 988 11.76 34.82 4.40
N GLU A 989 12.91 35.15 4.99
CA GLU A 989 14.09 34.24 5.02
C GLU A 989 13.90 33.03 5.92
N SER A 990 13.06 33.19 6.94
CA SER A 990 12.58 32.16 7.86
C SER A 990 11.06 32.20 7.89
N GLY A 991 10.46 31.20 8.53
CA GLY A 991 9.03 31.14 8.68
C GLY A 991 8.56 29.99 9.56
N ASP A 992 7.25 29.83 9.60
CA ASP A 992 6.55 28.77 10.32
C ASP A 992 6.94 27.39 9.80
N THR A 993 6.55 26.35 10.53
CA THR A 993 6.95 24.97 10.19
C THR A 993 6.49 24.46 8.81
N ASP A 994 5.56 25.14 8.14
CA ASP A 994 5.08 24.84 6.78
C ASP A 994 5.76 25.68 5.68
N TYR A 995 6.75 26.51 6.03
CA TYR A 995 7.54 27.38 5.14
C TYR A 995 8.03 26.67 3.87
N ASP A 996 8.46 25.42 4.02
CA ASP A 996 9.00 24.56 2.95
C ASP A 996 8.05 24.43 1.76
N GLY A 997 6.74 24.38 2.03
CA GLY A 997 5.72 24.18 1.01
C GLY A 997 5.48 25.41 0.12
N LEU A 998 5.95 26.59 0.53
CA LEU A 998 5.72 27.86 -0.18
C LEU A 998 6.89 28.27 -1.08
N LEU A 999 8.07 27.69 -0.85
CA LEU A 999 9.29 28.07 -1.55
C LEU A 999 9.36 27.57 -3.00
N GLY A 1000 9.09 26.27 -3.21
CA GLY A 1000 9.32 25.58 -4.48
C GLY A 1000 8.04 25.31 -5.26
N GLY A 1001 8.16 25.19 -6.58
CA GLY A 1001 7.03 25.00 -7.49
C GLY A 1001 7.28 25.68 -8.84
N ILE A 1002 6.24 25.71 -9.68
CA ILE A 1002 6.27 26.45 -10.95
C ILE A 1002 6.03 27.96 -10.73
N HIS A 1003 5.42 28.33 -9.60
CA HIS A 1003 5.26 29.74 -9.23
C HIS A 1003 6.62 30.41 -8.97
N LYS A 1004 6.62 31.73 -9.04
CA LYS A 1004 7.81 32.54 -8.75
C LYS A 1004 7.82 32.90 -7.27
N THR A 1005 8.98 32.88 -6.64
CA THR A 1005 9.13 33.15 -5.21
C THR A 1005 10.09 34.31 -5.00
N VAL A 1006 9.66 35.30 -4.21
CA VAL A 1006 10.48 36.43 -3.77
C VAL A 1006 10.73 36.29 -2.27
N ILE A 1007 11.99 36.06 -1.90
CA ILE A 1007 12.43 35.95 -0.51
C ILE A 1007 12.86 37.34 -0.03
N LEU A 1008 12.13 37.87 0.95
CA LEU A 1008 12.37 39.17 1.57
C LEU A 1008 13.36 39.02 2.73
N ARG A 1009 14.54 39.63 2.59
CA ARG A 1009 15.58 39.65 3.61
C ARG A 1009 15.28 40.62 4.75
N GLY A 1010 15.69 40.24 5.95
CA GLY A 1010 15.61 41.08 7.14
C GLY A 1010 14.20 41.36 7.65
N VAL A 1011 13.22 40.52 7.27
CA VAL A 1011 11.80 40.69 7.64
C VAL A 1011 11.40 39.87 8.87
N CYS A 1012 12.09 38.75 9.13
CA CYS A 1012 11.85 37.90 10.30
C CYS A 1012 13.19 37.57 10.95
N ASP A 1013 13.24 37.51 12.28
CA ASP A 1013 14.40 36.98 12.99
C ASP A 1013 14.59 35.47 12.72
N ALA A 1014 15.83 34.99 12.82
CA ALA A 1014 16.13 33.58 12.62
C ALA A 1014 15.49 32.73 13.75
N PRO A 1015 14.81 31.62 13.43
CA PRO A 1015 14.13 30.81 14.43
C PRO A 1015 15.12 30.27 15.46
N LYS A 1016 14.71 30.23 16.73
CA LYS A 1016 15.55 29.72 17.82
C LYS A 1016 16.05 28.29 17.52
N PRO A 1017 17.35 27.99 17.71
CA PRO A 1017 17.95 26.70 17.36
C PRO A 1017 17.48 25.50 18.22
N LEU A 1018 16.68 25.75 19.27
CA LEU A 1018 16.28 24.75 20.26
C LEU A 1018 15.19 23.77 19.79
N ILE A 1019 14.49 24.06 18.68
CA ILE A 1019 13.49 23.15 18.10
C ILE A 1019 13.88 22.90 16.64
N SER A 1020 14.55 21.77 16.37
CA SER A 1020 14.86 21.36 14.99
C SER A 1020 13.56 21.20 14.20
N ILE A 1021 13.20 22.20 13.40
CA ILE A 1021 11.96 22.25 12.60
C ILE A 1021 11.92 21.11 11.59
N ARG A 1022 13.09 20.74 11.02
CA ARG A 1022 13.23 19.76 9.94
C ARG A 1022 14.10 18.58 10.36
N ASN A 1023 13.91 17.43 9.70
CA ASN A 1023 14.75 16.23 9.85
C ASN A 1023 15.64 15.97 8.63
N TYR A 1024 15.58 16.86 7.66
CA TYR A 1024 16.29 16.85 6.40
C TYR A 1024 16.73 18.29 6.09
N ALA A 1025 17.69 18.45 5.18
CA ALA A 1025 18.17 19.76 4.79
C ALA A 1025 17.13 20.48 3.93
N LEU A 1026 17.06 21.81 3.99
CA LEU A 1026 16.15 22.59 3.12
C LEU A 1026 16.49 22.43 1.63
N GLU A 1027 17.76 22.16 1.33
CA GLU A 1027 18.26 21.80 0.00
C GLU A 1027 17.62 20.50 -0.53
N ASP A 1028 17.08 19.62 0.34
CA ASP A 1028 16.35 18.41 -0.06
C ASP A 1028 14.86 18.70 -0.37
N VAL A 1029 14.45 19.97 -0.35
CA VAL A 1029 13.07 20.41 -0.64
C VAL A 1029 13.03 21.36 -1.82
N VAL A 1030 14.03 22.25 -1.94
CA VAL A 1030 14.05 23.30 -2.96
C VAL A 1030 15.46 23.53 -3.48
N ALA A 1031 15.56 23.66 -4.81
CA ALA A 1031 16.78 24.01 -5.51
C ALA A 1031 17.00 25.53 -5.43
N PHE A 1032 17.99 25.99 -4.66
CA PHE A 1032 18.26 27.43 -4.49
C PHE A 1032 18.83 28.12 -5.72
N ASP A 1033 19.29 27.36 -6.71
CA ASP A 1033 19.68 27.82 -8.04
C ASP A 1033 18.49 27.89 -9.02
N SER A 1034 17.26 27.67 -8.56
CA SER A 1034 16.06 27.75 -9.38
C SER A 1034 15.88 29.16 -9.97
N PRO A 1035 15.60 29.29 -11.28
CA PRO A 1035 15.33 30.58 -11.91
C PRO A 1035 14.03 31.24 -11.42
N ASN A 1036 13.18 30.48 -10.72
CA ASN A 1036 11.91 30.98 -10.18
C ASN A 1036 12.08 31.66 -8.82
N ILE A 1037 13.26 31.60 -8.19
CA ILE A 1037 13.48 32.12 -6.83
C ILE A 1037 14.47 33.28 -6.88
N VAL A 1038 14.07 34.42 -6.32
CA VAL A 1038 14.93 35.60 -6.16
C VAL A 1038 14.91 36.09 -4.72
N LYS A 1039 16.07 36.51 -4.21
CA LYS A 1039 16.22 37.11 -2.88
C LYS A 1039 16.46 38.62 -3.01
N THR A 1040 15.92 39.43 -2.08
CA THR A 1040 16.29 40.85 -1.95
C THR A 1040 17.71 40.99 -1.39
N GLU A 1041 18.37 42.14 -1.58
CA GLU A 1041 19.80 42.30 -1.25
C GLU A 1041 20.02 42.78 0.18
N HIS A 1042 19.24 43.76 0.66
CA HIS A 1042 19.36 44.35 1.99
C HIS A 1042 17.98 44.62 2.62
N ASP A 1043 17.62 45.89 2.79
CA ASP A 1043 16.38 46.35 3.40
C ASP A 1043 15.27 46.15 2.38
N CYS A 1044 14.25 45.37 2.74
CA CYS A 1044 13.02 45.10 1.97
C CYS A 1044 12.27 46.40 1.59
N SER A 1045 12.86 47.23 0.72
CA SER A 1045 12.36 48.50 0.24
C SER A 1045 11.56 48.27 -1.03
N SER A 1046 10.64 49.19 -1.34
CA SER A 1046 9.80 49.05 -2.54
C SER A 1046 10.64 49.01 -3.84
N SER A 1047 11.80 49.68 -3.87
CA SER A 1047 12.74 49.63 -5.00
C SER A 1047 13.42 48.27 -5.15
N GLU A 1048 13.80 47.63 -4.04
CA GLU A 1048 14.41 46.29 -4.08
C GLU A 1048 13.40 45.22 -4.48
N ILE A 1049 12.17 45.31 -3.99
CA ILE A 1049 11.07 44.43 -4.40
C ILE A 1049 10.83 44.58 -5.91
N PHE A 1050 10.79 45.81 -6.43
CA PHE A 1050 10.65 46.06 -7.86
C PHE A 1050 11.81 45.44 -8.66
N ALA A 1051 13.05 45.63 -8.22
CA ALA A 1051 14.23 45.03 -8.86
C ALA A 1051 14.19 43.49 -8.85
N ALA A 1052 13.72 42.87 -7.76
CA ALA A 1052 13.52 41.43 -7.69
C ALA A 1052 12.46 40.93 -8.70
N LEU A 1053 11.35 41.65 -8.83
CA LEU A 1053 10.31 41.36 -9.82
C LEU A 1053 10.79 41.55 -11.27
N GLN A 1054 11.68 42.50 -11.52
CA GLN A 1054 12.35 42.66 -12.81
C GLN A 1054 13.30 41.50 -13.14
N LYS A 1055 14.09 41.03 -12.17
CA LYS A 1055 14.95 39.83 -12.34
C LYS A 1055 14.11 38.60 -12.72
N LEU A 1056 12.90 38.48 -12.19
CA LEU A 1056 11.92 37.44 -12.51
C LEU A 1056 11.17 37.67 -13.84
N SER A 1057 11.52 38.69 -14.62
CA SER A 1057 10.90 39.06 -15.91
C SER A 1057 9.38 39.29 -15.82
N LEU A 1058 8.87 39.75 -14.68
CA LEU A 1058 7.44 40.01 -14.45
C LEU A 1058 7.03 41.44 -14.83
N LEU A 1059 7.95 42.39 -14.66
CA LEU A 1059 7.74 43.81 -14.93
C LEU A 1059 8.72 44.25 -16.04
N LYS A 1060 8.25 45.08 -16.97
CA LYS A 1060 9.07 45.75 -17.99
C LYS A 1060 9.19 47.23 -17.61
N ASP A 1061 10.32 47.84 -17.92
CA ASP A 1061 10.61 49.27 -17.66
C ASP A 1061 9.55 50.23 -18.24
#